data_AF-A0A9R1S2Q2-F1
#
_entry.id   AF-A0A9R1S2Q2-F1
#
_cell.length_a   1.000
_cell.length_b   1.000
_cell.length_c   1.000
_cell.angle_alpha   90.00
_cell.angle_beta   90.00
_cell.angle_gamma   90.00
#
_symmetry.space_group_name_H-M   'P 1'
#
loop_
_entity.id
_entity.type
_entity.pdbx_description
1 polymer ?
#
loop_
_entity_poly.entity_id
_entity_poly.type
_entity_poly.pdbx_seq_one_letter_code
_entity_poly.pdbx_strand_id
1 'polypeptide(L)'
;MSRLSLEKKLRTDLEKSKATEISKLQSALHDMEQRVEEAAAMKENESAKKAVEEALAQEREKISSLTSEIEGLKVLLVAEREENDVTKKAHANSQERNEELNRKVQDADEMIKQLNDTVKRLEETVREGEALLLTEKQQKEEASTALAESHLRDQAFAIKIEEAEKQITLLQENVERFEYSMADLQSSLTIEKQQHEASVVELAEAQGKIEELLREVGDADEKSTLLETTVQRLEERLTENDALSTTERQESEATKKLLNEVQGKNEELLKKLEDAGKNIVHYQDTTQRLEENVAAVEISLKDERQQNDVIMKQLADAQVEIVELQRNLEGADKRNSLLQDSLQRLEEDVTAKDVLLLTEKQAHEATRKTLVEAQERNEELLKKIHDDDKNILQLQFTIQRLEENTATKENLLLREREQNDATTKAQIESQERSEELLKKFVDVDRKIDLLQDSIERLGESSTTKDALLLSERQEKDAMKKELAEAGERNGELLMKIEDTNEKIEHLQNTIIKLEEDIAAKDVSLEAARQENDSIRKSLTEAQERNEELLRKISDNEYRIHLLQDTVQKIQVDAISRLSSFVMEKQDSDVAKRALTEAQERNEDLLKRNEDLLNRNNDLVKKIEESGKVITHLQESLQRIEGKAANLEAENHVLRQQATATPPSTAKSPPSRSKITRIHRSPENGHVLNGELRQAELRPSAGMSEATPPVGNAPNSSNQKDFEHGEKLQRVLNQKHQSAAPAAPR
;
A
#
# COMPACT_ATOMS: atom_id res chain seq x y z
N MET A 1 -99.78 95.65 -87.52
CA MET A 1 -98.33 95.33 -87.51
C MET A 1 -97.92 94.86 -88.90
N SER A 2 -96.67 95.08 -89.32
CA SER A 2 -96.16 94.58 -90.60
C SER A 2 -95.50 93.20 -90.42
N ARG A 3 -95.37 92.42 -91.51
CA ARG A 3 -94.75 91.08 -91.49
C ARG A 3 -93.36 91.10 -90.84
N LEU A 4 -92.57 92.14 -91.09
CA LEU A 4 -91.23 92.34 -90.56
C LEU A 4 -91.20 92.49 -89.02
N SER A 5 -92.21 93.12 -88.40
CA SER A 5 -92.23 93.26 -86.93
C SER A 5 -92.60 91.95 -86.22
N LEU A 6 -93.46 91.13 -86.86
CA LEU A 6 -93.77 89.79 -86.36
C LEU A 6 -92.54 88.86 -86.45
N GLU A 7 -91.82 88.89 -87.58
CA GLU A 7 -90.62 88.07 -87.75
C GLU A 7 -89.48 88.48 -86.78
N LYS A 8 -89.26 89.79 -86.58
CA LYS A 8 -88.29 90.26 -85.57
C LYS A 8 -88.65 89.79 -84.15
N LYS A 9 -89.94 89.79 -83.80
CA LYS A 9 -90.39 89.27 -82.50
C LYS A 9 -90.18 87.76 -82.38
N LEU A 10 -90.57 86.98 -83.38
CA LEU A 10 -90.35 85.53 -83.40
C LEU A 10 -88.86 85.16 -83.30
N ARG A 11 -87.97 85.93 -83.96
CA ARG A 11 -86.52 85.75 -83.82
C ARG A 11 -86.05 86.04 -82.39
N THR A 12 -86.47 87.15 -81.77
CA THR A 12 -86.06 87.49 -80.38
C THR A 12 -86.67 86.59 -79.31
N ASP A 13 -87.90 86.09 -79.49
CA ASP A 13 -88.51 85.12 -78.58
C ASP A 13 -87.82 83.74 -78.72
N LEU A 14 -87.46 83.32 -79.94
CA LEU A 14 -86.65 82.10 -80.18
C LEU A 14 -85.23 82.22 -79.63
N GLU A 15 -84.59 83.39 -79.79
CA GLU A 15 -83.25 83.69 -79.27
C GLU A 15 -83.22 83.69 -77.74
N LYS A 16 -84.26 84.26 -77.09
CA LYS A 16 -84.47 84.14 -75.65
C LYS A 16 -84.71 82.69 -75.22
N SER A 17 -85.55 81.94 -75.93
CA SER A 17 -85.78 80.52 -75.65
C SER A 17 -84.46 79.75 -75.66
N LYS A 18 -83.66 79.92 -76.74
CA LYS A 18 -82.33 79.33 -76.87
C LYS A 18 -81.39 79.77 -75.75
N ALA A 19 -81.35 81.04 -75.37
CA ALA A 19 -80.53 81.52 -74.27
C ALA A 19 -80.93 80.88 -72.93
N THR A 20 -82.23 80.77 -72.63
CA THR A 20 -82.71 80.08 -71.41
C THR A 20 -82.46 78.57 -71.44
N GLU A 21 -82.44 77.95 -72.62
CA GLU A 21 -82.19 76.52 -72.78
C GLU A 21 -80.69 76.19 -72.72
N ILE A 22 -79.84 77.03 -73.33
CA ILE A 22 -78.37 77.00 -73.16
C ILE A 22 -78.00 77.18 -71.68
N SER A 23 -78.60 78.16 -70.99
CA SER A 23 -78.35 78.38 -69.55
C SER A 23 -78.76 77.17 -68.70
N LYS A 24 -79.89 76.50 -69.02
CA LYS A 24 -80.28 75.24 -68.37
C LYS A 24 -79.31 74.09 -68.68
N LEU A 25 -78.85 73.97 -69.92
CA LEU A 25 -77.88 72.95 -70.32
C LEU A 25 -76.50 73.19 -69.70
N GLN A 26 -76.08 74.44 -69.53
CA GLN A 26 -74.86 74.80 -68.80
C GLN A 26 -74.99 74.47 -67.30
N SER A 27 -76.13 74.77 -66.67
CA SER A 27 -76.40 74.36 -65.29
C SER A 27 -76.39 72.84 -65.15
N ALA A 28 -77.09 72.11 -66.02
CA ALA A 28 -77.15 70.64 -65.97
C ALA A 28 -75.81 69.96 -66.31
N LEU A 29 -74.97 70.59 -67.14
CA LEU A 29 -73.60 70.15 -67.39
C LEU A 29 -72.73 70.36 -66.14
N HIS A 30 -72.79 71.54 -65.51
CA HIS A 30 -72.04 71.83 -64.30
C HIS A 30 -72.47 70.94 -63.12
N ASP A 31 -73.79 70.71 -62.94
CA ASP A 31 -74.35 69.76 -61.97
C ASP A 31 -73.85 68.32 -62.22
N MET A 32 -73.57 67.96 -63.49
CA MET A 32 -73.05 66.65 -63.86
C MET A 32 -71.52 66.56 -63.67
N GLU A 33 -70.79 67.60 -64.01
CA GLU A 33 -69.34 67.74 -63.76
C GLU A 33 -69.04 67.65 -62.27
N GLN A 34 -69.74 68.43 -61.44
CA GLN A 34 -69.64 68.36 -59.98
C GLN A 34 -69.94 66.95 -59.46
N ARG A 35 -70.99 66.28 -59.95
CA ARG A 35 -71.30 64.89 -59.54
C ARG A 35 -70.25 63.87 -59.97
N VAL A 36 -69.56 64.09 -61.09
CA VAL A 36 -68.45 63.24 -61.53
C VAL A 36 -67.22 63.46 -60.65
N GLU A 37 -66.93 64.71 -60.27
CA GLU A 37 -65.85 65.06 -59.35
C GLU A 37 -66.12 64.54 -57.92
N GLU A 38 -67.34 64.72 -57.40
CA GLU A 38 -67.80 64.13 -56.13
C GLU A 38 -67.70 62.59 -56.14
N ALA A 39 -68.11 61.94 -57.24
CA ALA A 39 -68.01 60.48 -57.38
C ALA A 39 -66.54 59.99 -57.48
N ALA A 40 -65.66 60.78 -58.12
CA ALA A 40 -64.23 60.49 -58.16
C ALA A 40 -63.59 60.62 -56.77
N ALA A 41 -63.85 61.72 -56.06
CA ALA A 41 -63.36 61.95 -54.70
C ALA A 41 -63.91 60.92 -53.69
N MET A 42 -65.17 60.52 -53.82
CA MET A 42 -65.76 59.42 -53.03
C MET A 42 -65.02 58.10 -53.26
N LYS A 43 -64.73 57.76 -54.52
CA LYS A 43 -64.01 56.53 -54.89
C LYS A 43 -62.54 56.55 -54.44
N GLU A 44 -61.88 57.70 -54.52
CA GLU A 44 -60.51 57.87 -54.03
C GLU A 44 -60.45 57.72 -52.50
N ASN A 45 -61.36 58.40 -51.78
CA ASN A 45 -61.52 58.27 -50.32
C ASN A 45 -61.83 56.83 -49.89
N GLU A 46 -62.72 56.12 -50.60
CA GLU A 46 -63.02 54.70 -50.34
C GLU A 46 -61.79 53.80 -50.56
N SER A 47 -61.00 54.06 -51.62
CA SER A 47 -59.75 53.31 -51.87
C SER A 47 -58.67 53.58 -50.83
N ALA A 48 -58.49 54.85 -50.41
CA ALA A 48 -57.56 55.25 -49.36
C ALA A 48 -57.97 54.66 -48.01
N LYS A 49 -59.26 54.70 -47.67
CA LYS A 49 -59.81 54.06 -46.46
C LYS A 49 -59.53 52.55 -46.46
N LYS A 50 -59.75 51.86 -47.59
CA LYS A 50 -59.49 50.42 -47.71
C LYS A 50 -58.01 50.08 -47.51
N ALA A 51 -57.09 50.88 -48.08
CA ALA A 51 -55.66 50.70 -47.87
C ALA A 51 -55.24 50.90 -46.40
N VAL A 52 -55.83 51.88 -45.70
CA VAL A 52 -55.63 52.09 -44.26
C VAL A 52 -56.20 50.92 -43.44
N GLU A 53 -57.37 50.40 -43.80
CA GLU A 53 -58.01 49.27 -43.11
C GLU A 53 -57.22 47.96 -43.28
N GLU A 54 -56.65 47.71 -44.46
CA GLU A 54 -55.75 46.58 -44.73
C GLU A 54 -54.41 46.70 -43.98
N ALA A 55 -53.81 47.89 -43.93
CA ALA A 55 -52.60 48.13 -43.14
C ALA A 55 -52.84 47.95 -41.63
N LEU A 56 -53.99 48.41 -41.12
CA LEU A 56 -54.40 48.19 -39.72
C LEU A 56 -54.70 46.72 -39.41
N ALA A 57 -55.15 45.93 -40.39
CA ALA A 57 -55.31 44.48 -40.23
C ALA A 57 -53.95 43.77 -40.10
N GLN A 58 -52.98 44.12 -40.96
CA GLN A 58 -51.63 43.55 -40.92
C GLN A 58 -50.89 43.88 -39.61
N GLU A 59 -50.94 45.13 -39.14
CA GLU A 59 -50.32 45.46 -37.84
C GLU A 59 -51.03 44.78 -36.66
N ARG A 60 -52.35 44.55 -36.71
CA ARG A 60 -53.05 43.73 -35.69
C ARG A 60 -52.59 42.28 -35.67
N GLU A 61 -52.42 41.66 -36.84
CA GLU A 61 -51.91 40.28 -36.97
C GLU A 61 -50.47 40.18 -36.44
N LYS A 62 -49.62 41.12 -36.82
CA LYS A 62 -48.23 41.24 -36.35
C LYS A 62 -48.13 41.48 -34.83
N ILE A 63 -48.97 42.35 -34.27
CA ILE A 63 -49.10 42.53 -32.80
C ILE A 63 -49.55 41.22 -32.13
N SER A 64 -50.50 40.49 -32.72
CA SER A 64 -50.94 39.19 -32.19
C SER A 64 -49.82 38.15 -32.20
N SER A 65 -49.03 38.09 -33.28
CA SER A 65 -47.86 37.19 -33.38
C SER A 65 -46.81 37.52 -32.32
N LEU A 66 -46.40 38.80 -32.24
CA LEU A 66 -45.42 39.26 -31.25
C LEU A 66 -45.91 39.09 -29.80
N THR A 67 -47.21 39.24 -29.55
CA THR A 67 -47.81 38.98 -28.22
C THR A 67 -47.71 37.50 -27.86
N SER A 68 -47.97 36.59 -28.81
CA SER A 68 -47.83 35.15 -28.60
C SER A 68 -46.37 34.72 -28.38
N GLU A 69 -45.44 35.35 -29.10
CA GLU A 69 -43.99 35.11 -28.94
C GLU A 69 -43.49 35.60 -27.58
N ILE A 70 -43.88 36.81 -27.18
CA ILE A 70 -43.58 37.37 -25.84
C ILE A 70 -44.12 36.47 -24.72
N GLU A 71 -45.32 35.90 -24.86
CA GLU A 71 -45.87 34.99 -23.85
C GLU A 71 -45.11 33.65 -23.81
N GLY A 72 -44.72 33.10 -24.97
CA GLY A 72 -43.85 31.92 -25.05
C GLY A 72 -42.49 32.15 -24.38
N LEU A 73 -41.87 33.30 -24.62
CA LEU A 73 -40.59 33.69 -24.00
C LEU A 73 -40.72 33.87 -22.48
N LYS A 74 -41.85 34.38 -21.96
CA LYS A 74 -42.09 34.41 -20.50
C LYS A 74 -42.15 33.00 -19.91
N VAL A 75 -42.84 32.07 -20.55
CA VAL A 75 -42.95 30.67 -20.07
C VAL A 75 -41.58 30.01 -20.05
N LEU A 76 -40.77 30.19 -21.09
CA LEU A 76 -39.39 29.69 -21.14
C LEU A 76 -38.52 30.32 -20.03
N LEU A 77 -38.62 31.64 -19.81
CA LEU A 77 -37.89 32.33 -18.73
C LEU A 77 -38.31 31.88 -17.32
N VAL A 78 -39.56 31.45 -17.13
CA VAL A 78 -39.99 30.84 -15.85
C VAL A 78 -39.40 29.44 -15.69
N ALA A 79 -39.47 28.60 -16.72
CA ALA A 79 -38.89 27.26 -16.69
C ALA A 79 -37.36 27.29 -16.47
N GLU A 80 -36.64 28.19 -17.15
CA GLU A 80 -35.20 28.39 -16.97
C GLU A 80 -34.85 28.82 -15.53
N ARG A 81 -35.70 29.63 -14.88
CA ARG A 81 -35.52 30.02 -13.47
C ARG A 81 -35.75 28.86 -12.51
N GLU A 82 -36.78 28.06 -12.74
CA GLU A 82 -37.06 26.86 -11.94
C GLU A 82 -35.92 25.83 -12.09
N GLU A 83 -35.40 25.61 -13.30
CA GLU A 83 -34.23 24.76 -13.54
C GLU A 83 -32.95 25.32 -12.88
N ASN A 84 -32.73 26.65 -12.95
CA ASN A 84 -31.64 27.31 -12.24
C ASN A 84 -31.71 27.15 -10.72
N ASP A 85 -32.90 27.19 -10.12
CA ASP A 85 -33.05 27.02 -8.67
C ASP A 85 -32.98 25.54 -8.24
N VAL A 86 -33.43 24.60 -9.08
CA VAL A 86 -33.21 23.16 -8.91
C VAL A 86 -31.71 22.82 -8.99
N THR A 87 -30.98 23.35 -9.97
CA THR A 87 -29.54 23.10 -10.14
C THR A 87 -28.70 23.73 -9.04
N LYS A 88 -29.00 24.98 -8.62
CA LYS A 88 -28.39 25.59 -7.41
C LYS A 88 -28.61 24.72 -6.16
N LYS A 89 -29.83 24.20 -5.96
CA LYS A 89 -30.15 23.34 -4.82
C LYS A 89 -29.41 21.98 -4.89
N ALA A 90 -29.29 21.40 -6.08
CA ALA A 90 -28.50 20.19 -6.30
C ALA A 90 -27.01 20.42 -6.02
N HIS A 91 -26.46 21.57 -6.44
CA HIS A 91 -25.08 21.98 -6.12
C HIS A 91 -24.89 22.18 -4.61
N ALA A 92 -25.79 22.89 -3.93
CA ALA A 92 -25.71 23.12 -2.49
C ALA A 92 -25.72 21.80 -1.70
N ASN A 93 -26.65 20.89 -2.00
CA ASN A 93 -26.70 19.56 -1.40
C ASN A 93 -25.43 18.74 -1.69
N SER A 94 -24.86 18.88 -2.88
CA SER A 94 -23.62 18.17 -3.27
C SER A 94 -22.39 18.72 -2.55
N GLN A 95 -22.34 20.04 -2.31
CA GLN A 95 -21.30 20.69 -1.52
C GLN A 95 -21.41 20.29 -0.03
N GLU A 96 -22.59 20.36 0.58
CA GLU A 96 -22.81 19.94 1.97
C GLU A 96 -22.37 18.48 2.18
N ARG A 97 -22.68 17.58 1.22
CA ARG A 97 -22.24 16.19 1.24
C ARG A 97 -20.73 16.03 1.05
N ASN A 98 -20.07 16.92 0.31
CA ASN A 98 -18.61 16.94 0.16
C ASN A 98 -17.95 17.39 1.48
N GLU A 99 -18.48 18.43 2.13
CA GLU A 99 -18.06 18.86 3.46
C GLU A 99 -18.28 17.78 4.54
N GLU A 100 -19.39 17.03 4.49
CA GLU A 100 -19.63 15.88 5.36
C GLU A 100 -18.61 14.74 5.13
N LEU A 101 -18.26 14.46 3.88
CA LEU A 101 -17.25 13.46 3.53
C LEU A 101 -15.84 13.88 3.97
N ASN A 102 -15.46 15.15 3.77
CA ASN A 102 -14.15 15.66 4.20
C ASN A 102 -13.96 15.58 5.72
N ARG A 103 -15.01 15.84 6.52
CA ARG A 103 -14.96 15.63 7.98
C ARG A 103 -14.74 14.16 8.32
N LYS A 104 -15.45 13.23 7.67
CA LYS A 104 -15.26 11.78 7.88
C LYS A 104 -13.88 11.27 7.45
N VAL A 105 -13.25 11.90 6.45
CA VAL A 105 -11.86 11.64 6.08
C VAL A 105 -10.92 12.14 7.18
N GLN A 106 -11.10 13.36 7.69
CA GLN A 106 -10.32 13.90 8.81
C GLN A 106 -10.46 13.04 10.08
N ASP A 107 -11.67 12.63 10.44
CA ASP A 107 -11.93 11.70 11.55
C ASP A 107 -11.20 10.36 11.35
N ALA A 108 -11.17 9.85 10.11
CA ALA A 108 -10.49 8.60 9.76
C ALA A 108 -8.96 8.75 9.80
N ASP A 109 -8.40 9.85 9.30
CA ASP A 109 -6.97 10.14 9.35
C ASP A 109 -6.47 10.29 10.80
N GLU A 110 -7.27 10.92 11.69
CA GLU A 110 -6.94 10.99 13.11
C GLU A 110 -7.05 9.62 13.81
N MET A 111 -8.02 8.78 13.45
CA MET A 111 -8.06 7.38 13.91
C MET A 111 -6.87 6.55 13.39
N ILE A 112 -6.45 6.73 12.13
CA ILE A 112 -5.27 6.07 11.55
C ILE A 112 -4.00 6.50 12.27
N LYS A 113 -3.88 7.80 12.60
CA LYS A 113 -2.77 8.32 13.41
C LYS A 113 -2.73 7.69 14.81
N GLN A 114 -3.86 7.65 15.52
CA GLN A 114 -3.98 6.99 16.84
C GLN A 114 -3.66 5.49 16.77
N LEU A 115 -4.04 4.81 15.68
CA LEU A 115 -3.69 3.42 15.43
C LEU A 115 -2.18 3.26 15.23
N ASN A 116 -1.54 4.10 14.40
CA ASN A 116 -0.09 4.08 14.17
C ASN A 116 0.70 4.36 15.46
N ASP A 117 0.28 5.35 16.26
CA ASP A 117 0.87 5.64 17.58
C ASP A 117 0.69 4.48 18.57
N THR A 118 -0.29 3.58 18.33
CA THR A 118 -0.52 2.38 19.13
C THR A 118 0.27 1.18 18.62
N VAL A 119 0.37 1.00 17.30
CA VAL A 119 1.24 -0.01 16.66
C VAL A 119 2.71 0.24 17.03
N LYS A 120 3.19 1.49 16.94
CA LYS A 120 4.56 1.84 17.31
C LYS A 120 4.90 1.50 18.76
N ARG A 121 3.99 1.79 19.70
CA ARG A 121 4.14 1.40 21.11
C ARG A 121 4.13 -0.11 21.30
N LEU A 122 3.32 -0.85 20.54
CA LEU A 122 3.34 -2.31 20.55
C LEU A 122 4.69 -2.86 20.02
N GLU A 123 5.20 -2.34 18.90
CA GLU A 123 6.54 -2.70 18.38
C GLU A 123 7.67 -2.39 19.39
N GLU A 124 7.56 -1.28 20.13
CA GLU A 124 8.48 -0.94 21.21
C GLU A 124 8.40 -1.97 22.35
N THR A 125 7.20 -2.33 22.83
CA THR A 125 7.05 -3.39 23.85
C THR A 125 7.46 -4.78 23.37
N VAL A 126 7.34 -5.08 22.06
CA VAL A 126 7.84 -6.34 21.48
C VAL A 126 9.36 -6.36 21.47
N ARG A 127 10.02 -5.28 21.05
CA ARG A 127 11.49 -5.15 21.12
C ARG A 127 12.02 -5.24 22.56
N GLU A 128 11.32 -4.66 23.53
CA GLU A 128 11.65 -4.82 24.96
C GLU A 128 11.48 -6.28 25.41
N GLY A 129 10.39 -6.95 25.01
CA GLY A 129 10.15 -8.37 25.28
C GLY A 129 11.20 -9.31 24.67
N GLU A 130 11.62 -9.05 23.43
CA GLU A 130 12.69 -9.79 22.75
C GLU A 130 14.05 -9.61 23.46
N ALA A 131 14.37 -8.39 23.90
CA ALA A 131 15.59 -8.12 24.67
C ALA A 131 15.58 -8.80 26.05
N LEU A 132 14.43 -8.80 26.74
CA LEU A 132 14.25 -9.53 27.99
C LEU A 132 14.38 -11.05 27.79
N LEU A 133 13.77 -11.61 26.73
CA LEU A 133 13.88 -13.04 26.43
C LEU A 133 15.31 -13.46 26.04
N LEU A 134 16.05 -12.59 25.36
CA LEU A 134 17.48 -12.81 25.06
C LEU A 134 18.31 -12.85 26.35
N THR A 135 18.10 -11.91 27.27
CA THR A 135 18.82 -11.90 28.56
C THR A 135 18.42 -13.06 29.48
N GLU A 136 17.14 -13.46 29.50
CA GLU A 136 16.70 -14.67 30.22
C GLU A 136 17.34 -15.94 29.64
N LYS A 137 17.43 -16.04 28.30
CA LYS A 137 18.12 -17.15 27.64
C LYS A 137 19.60 -17.20 28.04
N GLN A 138 20.29 -16.07 28.01
CA GLN A 138 21.70 -16.01 28.38
C GLN A 138 21.92 -16.37 29.86
N GLN A 139 21.09 -15.87 30.78
CA GLN A 139 21.13 -16.26 32.20
C GLN A 139 20.86 -17.75 32.41
N LYS A 140 19.97 -18.37 31.62
CA LYS A 140 19.75 -19.83 31.64
C LYS A 140 20.95 -20.62 31.11
N GLU A 141 21.66 -20.11 30.12
CA GLU A 141 22.85 -20.72 29.56
C GLU A 141 24.03 -20.63 30.55
N GLU A 142 24.22 -19.47 31.20
CA GLU A 142 25.16 -19.24 32.31
C GLU A 142 24.84 -20.10 33.55
N ALA A 143 23.56 -20.25 33.91
CA ALA A 143 23.15 -21.16 34.98
C ALA A 143 23.40 -22.64 34.62
N SER A 144 23.24 -23.01 33.35
CA SER A 144 23.49 -24.38 32.88
C SER A 144 24.98 -24.73 32.85
N THR A 145 25.87 -23.78 32.49
CA THR A 145 27.33 -24.00 32.56
C THR A 145 27.79 -24.07 34.01
N ALA A 146 27.32 -23.17 34.89
CA ALA A 146 27.62 -23.22 36.32
C ALA A 146 27.18 -24.54 36.98
N LEU A 147 26.01 -25.08 36.59
CA LEU A 147 25.53 -26.38 37.06
C LEU A 147 26.43 -27.54 36.57
N ALA A 148 26.86 -27.51 35.30
CA ALA A 148 27.78 -28.51 34.75
C ALA A 148 29.15 -28.46 35.44
N GLU A 149 29.68 -27.27 35.71
CA GLU A 149 30.90 -27.11 36.52
C GLU A 149 30.75 -27.57 37.97
N SER A 150 29.55 -27.42 38.58
CA SER A 150 29.29 -28.00 39.90
C SER A 150 29.37 -29.53 39.80
N HIS A 151 28.64 -30.13 38.87
CA HIS A 151 28.63 -31.58 38.69
C HIS A 151 30.05 -32.16 38.42
N LEU A 152 30.89 -31.45 37.67
CA LEU A 152 32.30 -31.84 37.47
C LEU A 152 33.14 -31.71 38.75
N ARG A 153 32.92 -30.67 39.57
CA ARG A 153 33.55 -30.53 40.89
C ARG A 153 33.09 -31.63 41.85
N ASP A 154 31.80 -31.89 41.91
CA ASP A 154 31.18 -32.91 42.77
C ASP A 154 31.67 -34.32 42.39
N GLN A 155 31.78 -34.62 41.09
CA GLN A 155 32.39 -35.86 40.59
C GLN A 155 33.89 -35.96 40.95
N ALA A 156 34.64 -34.86 40.87
CA ALA A 156 36.05 -34.83 41.29
C ALA A 156 36.23 -34.97 42.81
N PHE A 157 35.26 -34.52 43.62
CA PHE A 157 35.22 -34.80 45.06
C PHE A 157 34.87 -36.26 45.34
N ALA A 158 33.90 -36.85 44.64
CA ALA A 158 33.54 -38.26 44.79
C ALA A 158 34.74 -39.20 44.52
N ILE A 159 35.52 -38.94 43.47
CA ILE A 159 36.75 -39.70 43.18
C ILE A 159 37.79 -39.57 44.30
N LYS A 160 37.95 -38.39 44.91
CA LYS A 160 38.85 -38.17 46.06
C LYS A 160 38.36 -38.87 47.34
N ILE A 161 37.05 -38.98 47.53
CA ILE A 161 36.45 -39.72 48.65
C ILE A 161 36.69 -41.22 48.45
N GLU A 162 36.41 -41.76 47.27
CA GLU A 162 36.65 -43.18 46.93
C GLU A 162 38.15 -43.56 47.10
N GLU A 163 39.06 -42.65 46.79
CA GLU A 163 40.50 -42.86 47.00
C GLU A 163 40.91 -42.78 48.49
N ALA A 164 40.30 -41.89 49.27
CA ALA A 164 40.50 -41.83 50.71
C ALA A 164 39.93 -43.08 51.42
N GLU A 165 38.79 -43.59 50.97
CA GLU A 165 38.19 -44.83 51.47
C GLU A 165 39.11 -46.03 51.22
N LYS A 166 39.71 -46.15 50.03
CA LYS A 166 40.73 -47.19 49.74
C LYS A 166 41.94 -47.07 50.66
N GLN A 167 42.43 -45.86 50.93
CA GLN A 167 43.54 -45.64 51.87
C GLN A 167 43.16 -46.03 53.29
N ILE A 168 41.93 -45.75 53.75
CA ILE A 168 41.42 -46.19 55.04
C ILE A 168 41.34 -47.72 55.10
N THR A 169 40.83 -48.39 54.06
CA THR A 169 40.77 -49.86 53.99
C THR A 169 42.18 -50.48 54.04
N LEU A 170 43.15 -49.94 53.29
CA LEU A 170 44.53 -50.40 53.33
C LEU A 170 45.19 -50.18 54.71
N LEU A 171 44.86 -49.08 55.40
CA LEU A 171 45.31 -48.87 56.78
C LEU A 171 44.68 -49.86 57.75
N GLN A 172 43.41 -50.22 57.57
CA GLN A 172 42.72 -51.25 58.37
C GLN A 172 43.36 -52.64 58.17
N GLU A 173 43.61 -53.07 56.93
CA GLU A 173 44.33 -54.33 56.66
C GLU A 173 45.73 -54.37 57.30
N ASN A 174 46.42 -53.23 57.34
CA ASN A 174 47.73 -53.15 58.00
C ASN A 174 47.61 -53.23 59.53
N VAL A 175 46.58 -52.61 60.14
CA VAL A 175 46.30 -52.73 61.58
C VAL A 175 45.97 -54.17 61.95
N GLU A 176 45.06 -54.84 61.24
CA GLU A 176 44.73 -56.25 61.47
C GLU A 176 45.97 -57.16 61.37
N ARG A 177 46.86 -56.88 60.41
CA ARG A 177 48.12 -57.62 60.24
C ARG A 177 49.13 -57.36 61.38
N PHE A 178 49.15 -56.15 61.93
CA PHE A 178 49.93 -55.85 63.15
C PHE A 178 49.33 -56.50 64.40
N GLU A 179 48.01 -56.53 64.55
CA GLU A 179 47.32 -57.20 65.67
C GLU A 179 47.58 -58.72 65.63
N TYR A 180 47.49 -59.35 64.46
CA TYR A 180 47.84 -60.76 64.29
C TYR A 180 49.30 -61.05 64.65
N SER A 181 50.23 -60.18 64.22
CA SER A 181 51.66 -60.29 64.55
C SER A 181 51.94 -60.09 66.05
N MET A 182 51.23 -59.17 66.71
CA MET A 182 51.32 -59.01 68.17
C MET A 182 50.77 -60.22 68.93
N ALA A 183 49.68 -60.84 68.45
CA ALA A 183 49.14 -62.06 69.04
C ALA A 183 50.12 -63.24 68.94
N ASP A 184 50.81 -63.39 67.80
CA ASP A 184 51.82 -64.44 67.59
C ASP A 184 53.09 -64.20 68.45
N LEU A 185 53.53 -62.94 68.58
CA LEU A 185 54.59 -62.54 69.53
C LEU A 185 54.20 -62.77 70.99
N GLN A 186 52.95 -62.48 71.38
CA GLN A 186 52.44 -62.71 72.73
C GLN A 186 52.31 -64.21 73.05
N SER A 187 51.93 -65.02 72.06
CA SER A 187 51.98 -66.49 72.12
C SER A 187 53.41 -66.99 72.32
N SER A 188 54.34 -66.53 71.49
CA SER A 188 55.77 -66.88 71.55
C SER A 188 56.41 -66.52 72.90
N LEU A 189 56.16 -65.31 73.41
CA LEU A 189 56.61 -64.86 74.73
C LEU A 189 56.02 -65.70 75.88
N THR A 190 54.82 -66.26 75.70
CA THR A 190 54.20 -67.15 76.69
C THR A 190 54.89 -68.53 76.69
N ILE A 191 55.26 -69.05 75.52
CA ILE A 191 56.02 -70.29 75.38
C ILE A 191 57.45 -70.12 75.93
N GLU A 192 58.13 -69.02 75.60
CA GLU A 192 59.47 -68.70 76.11
C GLU A 192 59.49 -68.61 77.64
N LYS A 193 58.48 -67.97 78.25
CA LYS A 193 58.32 -67.94 79.72
C LYS A 193 58.16 -69.33 80.32
N GLN A 194 57.35 -70.21 79.72
CA GLN A 194 57.19 -71.58 80.18
C GLN A 194 58.49 -72.40 80.06
N GLN A 195 59.28 -72.18 79.00
CA GLN A 195 60.60 -72.79 78.85
C GLN A 195 61.60 -72.28 79.89
N HIS A 196 61.66 -70.97 80.12
CA HIS A 196 62.52 -70.38 81.16
C HIS A 196 62.13 -70.89 82.56
N GLU A 197 60.84 -70.99 82.87
CA GLU A 197 60.35 -71.48 84.16
C GLU A 197 60.70 -72.98 84.35
N ALA A 198 60.65 -73.79 83.29
CA ALA A 198 61.15 -75.17 83.32
C ALA A 198 62.68 -75.23 83.55
N SER A 199 63.48 -74.43 82.84
CA SER A 199 64.94 -74.38 83.04
C SER A 199 65.34 -73.86 84.42
N VAL A 200 64.53 -73.01 85.06
CA VAL A 200 64.75 -72.62 86.47
C VAL A 200 64.54 -73.79 87.43
N VAL A 201 63.57 -74.68 87.16
CA VAL A 201 63.39 -75.92 87.93
C VAL A 201 64.56 -76.88 87.72
N GLU A 202 65.01 -77.09 86.48
CA GLU A 202 66.19 -77.93 86.20
C GLU A 202 67.48 -77.39 86.86
N LEU A 203 67.66 -76.06 86.89
CA LEU A 203 68.78 -75.41 87.59
C LEU A 203 68.68 -75.57 89.12
N ALA A 204 67.48 -75.53 89.70
CA ALA A 204 67.28 -75.79 91.13
C ALA A 204 67.58 -77.26 91.48
N GLU A 205 67.20 -78.22 90.64
CA GLU A 205 67.58 -79.63 90.81
C GLU A 205 69.10 -79.86 90.65
N ALA A 206 69.75 -79.11 89.74
CA ALA A 206 71.20 -79.16 89.58
C ALA A 206 71.93 -78.56 90.79
N GLN A 207 71.44 -77.44 91.34
CA GLN A 207 71.98 -76.84 92.56
C GLN A 207 71.82 -77.78 93.77
N GLY A 208 70.67 -78.45 93.91
CA GLY A 208 70.48 -79.48 94.95
C GLY A 208 71.53 -80.60 94.88
N LYS A 209 71.84 -81.10 93.68
CA LYS A 209 72.92 -82.09 93.47
C LYS A 209 74.32 -81.55 93.74
N ILE A 210 74.57 -80.25 93.52
CA ILE A 210 75.84 -79.61 93.86
C ILE A 210 75.99 -79.47 95.39
N GLU A 211 74.93 -79.09 96.11
CA GLU A 211 74.93 -79.04 97.59
C GLU A 211 74.93 -80.42 98.28
N GLU A 212 74.60 -81.48 97.53
CA GLU A 212 74.76 -82.88 97.92
C GLU A 212 76.22 -83.34 97.72
N LEU A 213 76.79 -83.12 96.53
CA LEU A 213 78.19 -83.47 96.22
C LEU A 213 79.22 -82.69 97.05
N LEU A 214 78.97 -81.42 97.35
CA LEU A 214 79.82 -80.61 98.25
C LEU A 214 79.76 -81.05 99.73
N ARG A 215 78.95 -82.07 100.05
CA ARG A 215 78.85 -82.68 101.38
C ARG A 215 79.59 -84.01 101.52
N GLU A 216 80.00 -84.63 100.41
CA GLU A 216 80.65 -85.95 100.39
C GLU A 216 82.19 -85.92 100.18
N VAL A 217 82.79 -84.74 99.92
CA VAL A 217 84.25 -84.61 99.75
C VAL A 217 84.87 -83.83 100.90
N GLY A 218 85.12 -84.54 102.01
CA GLY A 218 86.00 -84.11 103.10
C GLY A 218 87.35 -84.84 103.09
N ASP A 219 88.31 -84.28 103.83
CA ASP A 219 89.60 -84.86 104.24
C ASP A 219 90.60 -85.36 103.19
N ALA A 220 91.60 -84.52 102.90
CA ALA A 220 93.02 -84.92 102.89
C ALA A 220 93.91 -83.70 103.19
N ASP A 221 94.58 -83.70 104.35
CA ASP A 221 95.36 -82.56 104.88
C ASP A 221 96.90 -82.81 104.80
N GLU A 222 97.68 -81.85 105.31
CA GLU A 222 99.13 -81.86 105.58
C GLU A 222 100.11 -81.79 104.38
N LYS A 223 100.31 -80.57 103.85
CA LYS A 223 101.59 -79.80 103.95
C LYS A 223 101.68 -78.64 102.94
N SER A 224 101.86 -77.41 103.42
CA SER A 224 103.00 -76.51 103.07
C SER A 224 102.79 -75.08 103.61
N THR A 225 102.99 -74.88 104.93
CA THR A 225 103.00 -73.55 105.58
C THR A 225 104.27 -72.74 105.27
N LEU A 226 104.72 -72.78 104.01
CA LEU A 226 105.83 -72.02 103.44
C LEU A 226 105.49 -71.42 102.06
N LEU A 227 104.28 -71.68 101.55
CA LEU A 227 103.72 -71.10 100.31
C LEU A 227 102.74 -69.95 100.58
N GLU A 228 102.15 -69.92 101.77
CA GLU A 228 101.03 -69.05 102.15
C GLU A 228 101.35 -67.55 102.05
N THR A 229 102.58 -67.14 102.42
CA THR A 229 103.03 -65.73 102.38
C THR A 229 103.52 -65.26 101.00
N THR A 230 103.71 -66.14 100.02
CA THR A 230 103.95 -65.73 98.62
C THR A 230 102.67 -65.73 97.79
N VAL A 231 101.71 -66.60 98.14
CA VAL A 231 100.39 -66.67 97.50
C VAL A 231 99.54 -65.42 97.79
N GLN A 232 99.42 -64.97 99.05
CA GLN A 232 98.63 -63.77 99.40
C GLN A 232 99.00 -62.52 98.57
N ARG A 233 100.30 -62.30 98.31
CA ARG A 233 100.79 -61.14 97.54
C ARG A 233 100.57 -61.26 96.02
N LEU A 234 100.24 -62.45 95.52
CA LEU A 234 99.81 -62.67 94.14
C LEU A 234 98.29 -62.61 94.02
N GLU A 235 97.56 -63.06 95.04
CA GLU A 235 96.09 -62.96 95.13
C GLU A 235 95.61 -61.50 95.15
N GLU A 236 96.23 -60.63 95.98
CA GLU A 236 95.93 -59.18 95.99
C GLU A 236 96.05 -58.58 94.57
N ARG A 237 97.15 -58.91 93.86
CA ARG A 237 97.40 -58.43 92.48
C ARG A 237 96.49 -59.05 91.41
N LEU A 238 95.89 -60.21 91.66
CA LEU A 238 94.87 -60.79 90.79
C LEU A 238 93.54 -60.06 90.99
N THR A 239 93.10 -59.85 92.22
CA THR A 239 91.84 -59.14 92.51
C THR A 239 91.81 -57.72 91.94
N GLU A 240 92.93 -57.00 91.95
CA GLU A 240 93.06 -55.66 91.36
C GLU A 240 93.00 -55.68 89.82
N ASN A 241 93.55 -56.73 89.18
CA ASN A 241 93.56 -56.89 87.73
C ASN A 241 92.23 -57.42 87.17
N ASP A 242 91.55 -58.30 87.90
CA ASP A 242 90.21 -58.78 87.56
C ASP A 242 89.18 -57.66 87.72
N ALA A 243 89.29 -56.83 88.77
CA ALA A 243 88.49 -55.63 88.93
C ALA A 243 88.63 -54.69 87.71
N LEU A 244 89.87 -54.36 87.31
CA LEU A 244 90.15 -53.57 86.12
C LEU A 244 89.53 -54.17 84.84
N SER A 245 89.67 -55.48 84.65
CA SER A 245 89.11 -56.21 83.50
C SER A 245 87.57 -56.16 83.47
N THR A 246 86.91 -56.21 84.64
CA THR A 246 85.44 -56.03 84.69
C THR A 246 85.01 -54.60 84.40
N THR A 247 85.76 -53.58 84.84
CA THR A 247 85.46 -52.18 84.50
C THR A 247 85.67 -51.88 83.01
N GLU A 248 86.78 -52.33 82.41
CA GLU A 248 87.04 -52.15 80.97
C GLU A 248 85.96 -52.83 80.11
N ARG A 249 85.46 -53.99 80.55
CA ARG A 249 84.32 -54.66 79.90
C ARG A 249 83.02 -53.86 80.05
N GLN A 250 82.71 -53.33 81.22
CA GLN A 250 81.51 -52.51 81.43
C GLN A 250 81.56 -51.21 80.62
N GLU A 251 82.72 -50.56 80.52
CA GLU A 251 82.93 -49.40 79.63
C GLU A 251 82.81 -49.78 78.15
N SER A 252 83.30 -50.95 77.75
CA SER A 252 83.14 -51.48 76.38
C SER A 252 81.67 -51.79 76.02
N GLU A 253 80.90 -52.34 76.95
CA GLU A 253 79.47 -52.60 76.74
C GLU A 253 78.63 -51.29 76.78
N ALA A 254 79.00 -50.33 77.63
CA ALA A 254 78.38 -49.01 77.67
C ALA A 254 78.64 -48.17 76.40
N THR A 255 79.90 -48.13 75.93
CA THR A 255 80.27 -47.45 74.68
C THR A 255 79.61 -48.10 73.46
N LYS A 256 79.54 -49.44 73.41
CA LYS A 256 78.78 -50.17 72.38
C LYS A 256 77.28 -49.84 72.41
N LYS A 257 76.68 -49.72 73.59
CA LYS A 257 75.26 -49.31 73.74
C LYS A 257 75.03 -47.89 73.22
N LEU A 258 75.89 -46.94 73.57
CA LEU A 258 75.84 -45.56 73.07
C LEU A 258 76.06 -45.50 71.54
N LEU A 259 76.97 -46.30 70.99
CA LEU A 259 77.20 -46.39 69.54
C LEU A 259 75.96 -46.86 68.79
N ASN A 260 75.30 -47.93 69.27
CA ASN A 260 74.05 -48.42 68.69
C ASN A 260 72.93 -47.36 68.76
N GLU A 261 72.83 -46.62 69.88
CA GLU A 261 71.83 -45.56 70.05
C GLU A 261 72.09 -44.36 69.11
N VAL A 262 73.35 -44.03 68.86
CA VAL A 262 73.76 -43.02 67.86
C VAL A 262 73.49 -43.51 66.43
N GLN A 263 73.71 -44.79 66.13
CA GLN A 263 73.39 -45.37 64.82
C GLN A 263 71.89 -45.29 64.53
N GLY A 264 71.02 -45.71 65.44
CA GLY A 264 69.56 -45.61 65.26
C GLY A 264 69.08 -44.16 65.06
N LYS A 265 69.66 -43.20 65.80
CA LYS A 265 69.37 -41.76 65.61
C LYS A 265 69.85 -41.23 64.24
N ASN A 266 70.98 -41.71 63.75
CA ASN A 266 71.49 -41.35 62.43
C ASN A 266 70.61 -41.94 61.31
N GLU A 267 70.11 -43.16 61.45
CA GLU A 267 69.16 -43.78 60.51
C GLU A 267 67.81 -43.03 60.49
N GLU A 268 67.30 -42.63 61.66
CA GLU A 268 66.09 -41.80 61.76
C GLU A 268 66.27 -40.42 61.09
N LEU A 269 67.42 -39.77 61.31
CA LEU A 269 67.77 -38.51 60.66
C LEU A 269 67.96 -38.67 59.14
N LEU A 270 68.57 -39.76 58.68
CA LEU A 270 68.74 -40.07 57.25
C LEU A 270 67.38 -40.21 56.57
N LYS A 271 66.45 -40.96 57.18
CA LYS A 271 65.08 -41.10 56.66
C LYS A 271 64.34 -39.76 56.60
N LYS A 272 64.46 -38.95 57.66
CA LYS A 272 63.89 -37.59 57.69
C LYS A 272 64.47 -36.67 56.60
N LEU A 273 65.77 -36.80 56.29
CA LEU A 273 66.41 -36.09 55.18
C LEU A 273 65.94 -36.59 53.81
N GLU A 274 65.74 -37.89 53.65
CA GLU A 274 65.21 -38.50 52.41
C GLU A 274 63.76 -38.04 52.14
N ASP A 275 62.91 -38.04 53.16
CA ASP A 275 61.52 -37.57 53.08
C ASP A 275 61.44 -36.04 52.88
N ALA A 276 62.33 -35.27 53.49
CA ALA A 276 62.49 -33.84 53.18
C ALA A 276 62.95 -33.62 51.73
N GLY A 277 63.84 -34.46 51.20
CA GLY A 277 64.28 -34.42 49.80
C GLY A 277 63.13 -34.67 48.82
N LYS A 278 62.28 -35.68 49.08
CA LYS A 278 61.06 -35.96 48.30
C LYS A 278 60.10 -34.76 48.29
N ASN A 279 59.92 -34.13 49.44
CA ASN A 279 59.10 -32.92 49.54
C ASN A 279 59.68 -31.74 48.75
N ILE A 280 61.00 -31.52 48.78
CA ILE A 280 61.66 -30.47 47.97
C ILE A 280 61.43 -30.70 46.48
N VAL A 281 61.59 -31.94 45.99
CA VAL A 281 61.34 -32.29 44.57
C VAL A 281 59.87 -32.05 44.20
N HIS A 282 58.92 -32.43 45.06
CA HIS A 282 57.50 -32.14 44.84
C HIS A 282 57.23 -30.62 44.76
N TYR A 283 57.80 -29.81 45.65
CA TYR A 283 57.63 -28.36 45.59
C TYR A 283 58.27 -27.74 44.34
N GLN A 284 59.39 -28.29 43.84
CA GLN A 284 60.01 -27.87 42.59
C GLN A 284 59.10 -28.16 41.37
N ASP A 285 58.57 -29.38 41.25
CA ASP A 285 57.59 -29.74 40.20
C ASP A 285 56.33 -28.85 40.27
N THR A 286 55.80 -28.64 41.48
CA THR A 286 54.64 -27.76 41.67
C THR A 286 54.93 -26.32 41.26
N THR A 287 56.16 -25.82 41.51
CA THR A 287 56.58 -24.46 41.15
C THR A 287 56.75 -24.32 39.65
N GLN A 288 57.48 -25.23 38.99
CA GLN A 288 57.65 -25.21 37.53
C GLN A 288 56.28 -25.25 36.82
N ARG A 289 55.37 -26.13 37.27
CA ARG A 289 54.03 -26.21 36.68
C ARG A 289 53.19 -24.97 36.93
N LEU A 290 53.47 -24.17 37.97
CA LEU A 290 52.83 -22.85 38.16
C LEU A 290 53.45 -21.79 37.23
N GLU A 291 54.77 -21.79 37.04
CA GLU A 291 55.47 -20.90 36.11
C GLU A 291 55.01 -21.11 34.66
N GLU A 292 54.88 -22.38 34.22
CA GLU A 292 54.33 -22.75 32.91
C GLU A 292 52.88 -22.26 32.71
N ASN A 293 52.04 -22.37 33.75
CA ASN A 293 50.66 -21.85 33.70
C ASN A 293 50.62 -20.31 33.64
N VAL A 294 51.49 -19.61 34.36
CA VAL A 294 51.60 -18.14 34.29
C VAL A 294 52.03 -17.70 32.90
N ALA A 295 53.05 -18.34 32.30
CA ALA A 295 53.51 -18.03 30.96
C ALA A 295 52.40 -18.23 29.89
N ALA A 296 51.58 -19.29 30.03
CA ALA A 296 50.43 -19.52 29.15
C ALA A 296 49.36 -18.41 29.29
N VAL A 297 49.07 -17.95 30.51
CA VAL A 297 48.15 -16.84 30.76
C VAL A 297 48.68 -15.51 30.22
N GLU A 298 49.99 -15.23 30.36
CA GLU A 298 50.61 -14.02 29.79
C GLU A 298 50.53 -13.97 28.26
N ILE A 299 50.67 -15.11 27.58
CA ILE A 299 50.47 -15.23 26.13
C ILE A 299 49.00 -14.94 25.78
N SER A 300 48.05 -15.61 26.43
CA SER A 300 46.61 -15.42 26.17
C SER A 300 46.16 -13.96 26.40
N LEU A 301 46.67 -13.31 27.46
CA LEU A 301 46.37 -11.91 27.77
C LEU A 301 46.99 -10.93 26.74
N LYS A 302 48.13 -11.31 26.14
CA LYS A 302 48.78 -10.53 25.08
C LYS A 302 47.99 -10.61 23.77
N ASP A 303 47.51 -11.81 23.42
CA ASP A 303 46.70 -12.02 22.23
C ASP A 303 45.32 -11.34 22.38
N GLU A 304 44.70 -11.39 23.56
CA GLU A 304 43.49 -10.63 23.89
C GLU A 304 43.69 -9.10 23.78
N ARG A 305 44.85 -8.58 24.19
CA ARG A 305 45.17 -7.16 24.00
C ARG A 305 45.30 -6.79 22.52
N GLN A 306 45.93 -7.63 21.70
CA GLN A 306 46.01 -7.41 20.26
C GLN A 306 44.64 -7.48 19.57
N GLN A 307 43.77 -8.40 20.01
CA GLN A 307 42.37 -8.48 19.57
C GLN A 307 41.63 -7.18 19.89
N ASN A 308 41.79 -6.65 21.11
CA ASN A 308 41.18 -5.39 21.53
C ASN A 308 41.73 -4.17 20.77
N ASP A 309 43.03 -4.10 20.50
CA ASP A 309 43.63 -3.04 19.67
C ASP A 309 43.03 -3.02 18.24
N VAL A 310 42.78 -4.20 17.65
CA VAL A 310 42.13 -4.34 16.34
C VAL A 310 40.67 -3.88 16.40
N ILE A 311 39.91 -4.29 17.41
CA ILE A 311 38.51 -3.88 17.61
C ILE A 311 38.40 -2.36 17.82
N MET A 312 39.26 -1.79 18.67
CA MET A 312 39.30 -0.34 18.92
C MET A 312 39.62 0.45 17.64
N LYS A 313 40.50 -0.06 16.78
CA LYS A 313 40.76 0.56 15.48
C LYS A 313 39.55 0.47 14.54
N GLN A 314 38.94 -0.70 14.40
CA GLN A 314 37.74 -0.88 13.57
C GLN A 314 36.58 0.04 14.03
N LEU A 315 36.43 0.22 15.34
CA LEU A 315 35.41 1.08 15.94
C LEU A 315 35.69 2.57 15.67
N ALA A 316 36.96 2.98 15.65
CA ALA A 316 37.37 4.33 15.24
C ALA A 316 37.17 4.57 13.73
N ASP A 317 37.55 3.61 12.88
CA ASP A 317 37.36 3.67 11.42
C ASP A 317 35.85 3.79 11.09
N ALA A 318 34.99 3.00 11.74
CA ALA A 318 33.53 3.08 11.59
C ALA A 318 32.94 4.42 12.10
N GLN A 319 33.51 5.03 13.14
CA GLN A 319 33.09 6.35 13.62
C GLN A 319 33.44 7.48 12.62
N VAL A 320 34.52 7.34 11.85
CA VAL A 320 34.81 8.27 10.74
C VAL A 320 33.74 8.13 9.64
N GLU A 321 33.40 6.90 9.24
CA GLU A 321 32.36 6.64 8.22
C GLU A 321 30.99 7.19 8.65
N ILE A 322 30.59 7.02 9.93
CA ILE A 322 29.36 7.60 10.48
C ILE A 322 29.35 9.13 10.37
N VAL A 323 30.48 9.81 10.64
CA VAL A 323 30.58 11.27 10.54
C VAL A 323 30.52 11.75 9.07
N GLU A 324 31.09 11.02 8.12
CA GLU A 324 30.94 11.32 6.69
C GLU A 324 29.49 11.11 6.22
N LEU A 325 28.83 10.03 6.64
CA LEU A 325 27.42 9.78 6.33
C LEU A 325 26.50 10.87 6.90
N GLN A 326 26.72 11.31 8.15
CA GLN A 326 26.00 12.45 8.75
C GLN A 326 26.18 13.74 7.94
N ARG A 327 27.42 14.04 7.52
CA ARG A 327 27.74 15.21 6.69
C ARG A 327 27.07 15.15 5.31
N ASN A 328 26.97 13.96 4.73
CA ASN A 328 26.26 13.73 3.48
C ASN A 328 24.74 13.89 3.63
N LEU A 329 24.17 13.47 4.77
CA LEU A 329 22.77 13.66 5.15
C LEU A 329 22.42 15.15 5.27
N GLU A 330 23.18 15.93 6.05
CA GLU A 330 23.03 17.39 6.10
C GLU A 330 23.13 18.03 4.70
N GLY A 331 24.00 17.50 3.85
CA GLY A 331 24.15 17.93 2.46
C GLY A 331 22.96 17.59 1.57
N ALA A 332 22.22 16.51 1.87
CA ALA A 332 20.97 16.17 1.21
C ALA A 332 19.83 17.07 1.70
N ASP A 333 19.68 17.26 3.01
CA ASP A 333 18.63 18.11 3.61
C ASP A 333 18.71 19.56 3.11
N LYS A 334 19.93 20.12 3.03
CA LYS A 334 20.16 21.47 2.49
C LYS A 334 19.77 21.59 1.01
N ARG A 335 19.97 20.54 0.20
CA ARG A 335 19.48 20.50 -1.19
C ARG A 335 17.96 20.36 -1.24
N ASN A 336 17.37 19.58 -0.35
CA ASN A 336 15.92 19.35 -0.30
C ASN A 336 15.17 20.64 0.07
N SER A 337 15.68 21.39 1.05
CA SER A 337 15.21 22.75 1.40
C SER A 337 15.26 23.68 0.18
N LEU A 338 16.39 23.74 -0.54
CA LEU A 338 16.52 24.58 -1.74
C LEU A 338 15.61 24.16 -2.90
N LEU A 339 15.27 22.87 -3.01
CA LEU A 339 14.28 22.37 -3.97
C LEU A 339 12.86 22.76 -3.55
N GLN A 340 12.53 22.67 -2.26
CA GLN A 340 11.24 23.11 -1.73
C GLN A 340 11.03 24.62 -1.90
N ASP A 341 12.04 25.45 -1.59
CA ASP A 341 12.05 26.90 -1.88
C ASP A 341 11.82 27.19 -3.37
N SER A 342 12.30 26.30 -4.25
CA SER A 342 12.18 26.45 -5.71
C SER A 342 10.83 26.01 -6.24
N LEU A 343 10.22 24.99 -5.63
CA LEU A 343 8.85 24.55 -5.91
C LEU A 343 7.83 25.61 -5.45
N GLN A 344 7.98 26.16 -4.24
CA GLN A 344 7.09 27.21 -3.75
C GLN A 344 7.10 28.44 -4.69
N ARG A 345 8.28 28.89 -5.14
CA ARG A 345 8.38 29.99 -6.13
C ARG A 345 7.73 29.66 -7.48
N LEU A 346 7.69 28.40 -7.89
CA LEU A 346 6.99 27.96 -9.11
C LEU A 346 5.47 27.93 -8.91
N GLU A 347 4.98 27.55 -7.74
CA GLU A 347 3.55 27.64 -7.38
C GLU A 347 3.09 29.11 -7.28
N GLU A 348 3.92 29.99 -6.71
CA GLU A 348 3.71 31.44 -6.68
C GLU A 348 3.70 32.06 -8.09
N ASP A 349 4.60 31.67 -8.99
CA ASP A 349 4.61 32.15 -10.38
C ASP A 349 3.40 31.64 -11.20
N VAL A 350 3.02 30.37 -11.03
CA VAL A 350 1.82 29.80 -11.66
C VAL A 350 0.55 30.52 -11.19
N THR A 351 0.39 30.72 -9.89
CA THR A 351 -0.80 31.43 -9.35
C THR A 351 -0.83 32.91 -9.76
N ALA A 352 0.31 33.60 -9.82
CA ALA A 352 0.40 34.95 -10.38
C ALA A 352 0.02 34.98 -11.87
N LYS A 353 0.43 33.98 -12.64
CA LYS A 353 0.13 33.85 -14.07
C LYS A 353 -1.35 33.55 -14.34
N ASP A 354 -1.99 32.71 -13.52
CA ASP A 354 -3.43 32.45 -13.61
C ASP A 354 -4.26 33.70 -13.28
N VAL A 355 -3.83 34.51 -12.30
CA VAL A 355 -4.43 35.81 -12.00
C VAL A 355 -4.27 36.78 -13.19
N LEU A 356 -3.09 36.83 -13.81
CA LEU A 356 -2.87 37.63 -15.02
C LEU A 356 -3.78 37.18 -16.18
N LEU A 357 -3.84 35.87 -16.47
CA LEU A 357 -4.72 35.31 -17.50
C LEU A 357 -6.21 35.61 -17.24
N LEU A 358 -6.64 35.58 -15.97
CA LEU A 358 -8.01 35.92 -15.60
C LEU A 358 -8.31 37.41 -15.84
N THR A 359 -7.39 38.30 -15.50
CA THR A 359 -7.55 39.75 -15.74
C THR A 359 -7.46 40.12 -17.22
N GLU A 360 -6.60 39.47 -18.00
CA GLU A 360 -6.54 39.59 -19.46
C GLU A 360 -7.85 39.12 -20.12
N LYS A 361 -8.40 37.97 -19.68
CA LYS A 361 -9.71 37.48 -20.13
C LYS A 361 -10.82 38.49 -19.82
N GLN A 362 -10.86 39.05 -18.61
CA GLN A 362 -11.84 40.08 -18.24
C GLN A 362 -11.70 41.36 -19.07
N ALA A 363 -10.48 41.79 -19.37
CA ALA A 363 -10.21 42.95 -20.23
C ALA A 363 -10.66 42.70 -21.69
N HIS A 364 -10.40 41.50 -22.22
CA HIS A 364 -10.91 41.09 -23.53
C HIS A 364 -12.44 40.99 -23.58
N GLU A 365 -13.08 40.47 -22.52
CA GLU A 365 -14.54 40.36 -22.44
C GLU A 365 -15.21 41.74 -22.35
N ALA A 366 -14.65 42.66 -21.57
CA ALA A 366 -15.07 44.07 -21.55
C ALA A 366 -14.89 44.76 -22.91
N THR A 367 -13.76 44.54 -23.59
CA THR A 367 -13.48 45.09 -24.93
C THR A 367 -14.40 44.50 -26.00
N ARG A 368 -14.73 43.20 -25.89
CA ARG A 368 -15.72 42.55 -26.75
C ARG A 368 -17.12 43.13 -26.55
N LYS A 369 -17.51 43.43 -25.30
CA LYS A 369 -18.80 44.06 -25.01
C LYS A 369 -18.90 45.45 -25.63
N THR A 370 -17.90 46.31 -25.44
CA THR A 370 -17.90 47.67 -26.02
C THR A 370 -17.87 47.65 -27.54
N LEU A 371 -17.21 46.67 -28.16
CA LEU A 371 -17.27 46.46 -29.61
C LEU A 371 -18.68 46.08 -30.09
N VAL A 372 -19.36 45.13 -29.41
CA VAL A 372 -20.74 44.75 -29.77
C VAL A 372 -21.69 45.94 -29.63
N GLU A 373 -21.63 46.68 -28.51
CA GLU A 373 -22.45 47.89 -28.34
C GLU A 373 -22.13 48.99 -29.38
N ALA A 374 -20.94 48.99 -30.00
CA ALA A 374 -20.60 49.88 -31.09
C ALA A 374 -21.13 49.37 -32.45
N GLN A 375 -21.15 48.05 -32.66
CA GLN A 375 -21.76 47.42 -33.84
C GLN A 375 -23.28 47.64 -33.86
N GLU A 376 -23.96 47.45 -32.73
CA GLU A 376 -25.40 47.71 -32.59
C GLU A 376 -25.76 49.16 -32.95
N ARG A 377 -25.02 50.14 -32.42
CA ARG A 377 -25.21 51.57 -32.77
C ARG A 377 -24.92 51.87 -34.24
N ASN A 378 -23.96 51.19 -34.86
CA ASN A 378 -23.70 51.32 -36.29
C ASN A 378 -24.85 50.73 -37.14
N GLU A 379 -25.48 49.64 -36.70
CA GLU A 379 -26.69 49.13 -37.37
C GLU A 379 -27.89 50.07 -37.22
N GLU A 380 -28.09 50.70 -36.05
CA GLU A 380 -29.12 51.72 -35.86
C GLU A 380 -28.89 52.93 -36.78
N LEU A 381 -27.64 53.40 -36.88
CA LEU A 381 -27.27 54.48 -37.81
C LEU A 381 -27.49 54.08 -39.28
N LEU A 382 -27.14 52.85 -39.67
CA LEU A 382 -27.41 52.34 -41.02
C LEU A 382 -28.90 52.24 -41.33
N LYS A 383 -29.74 51.78 -40.38
CA LYS A 383 -31.20 51.78 -40.54
C LYS A 383 -31.72 53.21 -40.75
N LYS A 384 -31.27 54.15 -39.92
CA LYS A 384 -31.63 55.57 -40.06
C LYS A 384 -31.19 56.19 -41.39
N ILE A 385 -29.98 55.89 -41.86
CA ILE A 385 -29.49 56.38 -43.17
C ILE A 385 -30.40 55.89 -44.30
N HIS A 386 -30.82 54.61 -44.30
CA HIS A 386 -31.77 54.11 -45.32
C HIS A 386 -33.16 54.78 -45.25
N ASP A 387 -33.65 55.11 -44.04
CA ASP A 387 -34.90 55.87 -43.88
C ASP A 387 -34.74 57.32 -44.35
N ASP A 388 -33.62 57.98 -44.05
CA ASP A 388 -33.31 59.34 -44.52
C ASP A 388 -33.08 59.38 -46.05
N ASP A 389 -32.43 58.38 -46.66
CA ASP A 389 -32.32 58.23 -48.12
C ASP A 389 -33.69 58.06 -48.79
N LYS A 390 -34.58 57.28 -48.18
CA LYS A 390 -35.97 57.11 -48.64
C LYS A 390 -36.76 58.43 -48.53
N ASN A 391 -36.53 59.22 -47.48
CA ASN A 391 -37.11 60.56 -47.34
C ASN A 391 -36.54 61.52 -48.41
N ILE A 392 -35.24 61.48 -48.68
CA ILE A 392 -34.58 62.26 -49.75
C ILE A 392 -35.17 61.91 -51.11
N LEU A 393 -35.40 60.63 -51.41
CA LEU A 393 -36.01 60.18 -52.68
C LEU A 393 -37.46 60.69 -52.82
N GLN A 394 -38.25 60.69 -51.75
CA GLN A 394 -39.60 61.29 -51.75
C GLN A 394 -39.56 62.81 -51.96
N LEU A 395 -38.58 63.50 -51.37
CA LEU A 395 -38.36 64.93 -51.60
C LEU A 395 -37.93 65.22 -53.04
N GLN A 396 -37.05 64.39 -53.64
CA GLN A 396 -36.67 64.50 -55.05
C GLN A 396 -37.86 64.37 -56.00
N PHE A 397 -38.72 63.36 -55.83
CA PHE A 397 -39.97 63.25 -56.61
C PHE A 397 -40.91 64.45 -56.39
N THR A 398 -40.94 64.99 -55.17
CA THR A 398 -41.75 66.19 -54.86
C THR A 398 -41.21 67.44 -55.55
N ILE A 399 -39.88 67.62 -55.56
CA ILE A 399 -39.19 68.71 -56.26
C ILE A 399 -39.41 68.59 -57.77
N GLN A 400 -39.18 67.42 -58.36
CA GLN A 400 -39.36 67.20 -59.81
C GLN A 400 -40.78 67.56 -60.28
N ARG A 401 -41.81 67.20 -59.49
CA ARG A 401 -43.20 67.57 -59.77
C ARG A 401 -43.48 69.07 -59.62
N LEU A 402 -42.76 69.77 -58.73
CA LEU A 402 -42.86 71.23 -58.58
C LEU A 402 -42.10 71.96 -59.69
N GLU A 403 -40.97 71.43 -60.17
CA GLU A 403 -40.24 71.92 -61.34
C GLU A 403 -41.07 71.76 -62.61
N GLU A 404 -41.69 70.59 -62.83
CA GLU A 404 -42.62 70.36 -63.93
C GLU A 404 -43.83 71.32 -63.88
N ASN A 405 -44.44 71.49 -62.70
CA ASN A 405 -45.53 72.46 -62.52
C ASN A 405 -45.07 73.90 -62.85
N THR A 406 -43.89 74.30 -62.36
CA THR A 406 -43.30 75.62 -62.64
C THR A 406 -43.06 75.80 -64.15
N ALA A 407 -42.49 74.81 -64.83
CA ALA A 407 -42.27 74.84 -66.27
C ALA A 407 -43.61 74.94 -67.05
N THR A 408 -44.66 74.22 -66.66
CA THR A 408 -45.98 74.39 -67.31
C THR A 408 -46.57 75.79 -67.10
N LYS A 409 -46.36 76.38 -65.93
CA LYS A 409 -46.79 77.75 -65.59
C LYS A 409 -46.00 78.81 -66.36
N GLU A 410 -44.69 78.63 -66.53
CA GLU A 410 -43.86 79.51 -67.35
C GLU A 410 -44.24 79.43 -68.84
N ASN A 411 -44.55 78.24 -69.35
CA ASN A 411 -45.08 78.09 -70.72
C ASN A 411 -46.46 78.75 -70.90
N LEU A 412 -47.33 78.71 -69.89
CA LEU A 412 -48.59 79.46 -69.90
C LEU A 412 -48.35 80.98 -69.92
N LEU A 413 -47.46 81.50 -69.07
CA LEU A 413 -47.10 82.92 -69.03
C LEU A 413 -46.41 83.39 -70.32
N LEU A 414 -45.60 82.54 -70.96
CA LEU A 414 -45.00 82.84 -72.27
C LEU A 414 -46.09 82.95 -73.34
N ARG A 415 -47.03 82.01 -73.38
CA ARG A 415 -48.14 82.01 -74.33
C ARG A 415 -49.10 83.19 -74.11
N GLU A 416 -49.29 83.60 -72.86
CA GLU A 416 -50.03 84.82 -72.50
C GLU A 416 -49.30 86.08 -72.99
N ARG A 417 -47.97 86.15 -72.88
CA ARG A 417 -47.16 87.24 -73.46
C ARG A 417 -47.26 87.26 -74.99
N GLU A 418 -47.08 86.13 -75.67
CA GLU A 418 -47.25 86.02 -77.13
C GLU A 418 -48.64 86.47 -77.60
N GLN A 419 -49.69 86.11 -76.85
CA GLN A 419 -51.05 86.58 -77.11
C GLN A 419 -51.20 88.10 -76.89
N ASN A 420 -50.65 88.64 -75.79
CA ASN A 420 -50.69 90.06 -75.49
C ASN A 420 -49.91 90.89 -76.53
N ASP A 421 -48.74 90.42 -76.98
CA ASP A 421 -47.95 91.02 -78.05
C ASP A 421 -48.71 90.96 -79.39
N ALA A 422 -49.40 89.85 -79.69
CA ALA A 422 -50.24 89.73 -80.87
C ALA A 422 -51.44 90.71 -80.84
N THR A 423 -52.11 90.90 -79.70
CA THR A 423 -53.16 91.93 -79.56
C THR A 423 -52.59 93.34 -79.61
N THR A 424 -51.42 93.59 -79.02
CA THR A 424 -50.74 94.89 -79.07
C THR A 424 -50.36 95.23 -80.51
N LYS A 425 -49.82 94.28 -81.28
CA LYS A 425 -49.55 94.43 -82.70
C LYS A 425 -50.82 94.67 -83.50
N ALA A 426 -51.90 93.90 -83.29
CA ALA A 426 -53.17 94.11 -83.98
C ALA A 426 -53.78 95.49 -83.67
N GLN A 427 -53.59 95.99 -82.45
CA GLN A 427 -53.98 97.35 -82.05
C GLN A 427 -53.09 98.42 -82.69
N ILE A 428 -51.78 98.20 -82.81
CA ILE A 428 -50.86 99.06 -83.58
C ILE A 428 -51.27 99.08 -85.06
N GLU A 429 -51.51 97.95 -85.71
CA GLU A 429 -51.99 97.93 -87.10
C GLU A 429 -53.38 98.62 -87.25
N SER A 430 -54.22 98.60 -86.22
CA SER A 430 -55.49 99.35 -86.20
C SER A 430 -55.27 100.85 -85.98
N GLN A 431 -54.28 101.23 -85.17
CA GLN A 431 -53.84 102.60 -84.95
C GLN A 431 -53.23 103.17 -86.24
N GLU A 432 -52.31 102.46 -86.88
CA GLU A 432 -51.73 102.81 -88.19
C GLU A 432 -52.79 102.95 -89.28
N ARG A 433 -53.77 102.04 -89.36
CA ARG A 433 -54.92 102.18 -90.28
C ARG A 433 -55.78 103.40 -89.96
N SER A 434 -55.90 103.77 -88.68
CA SER A 434 -56.64 104.96 -88.23
C SER A 434 -55.86 106.25 -88.50
N GLU A 435 -54.54 106.23 -88.38
CA GLU A 435 -53.63 107.32 -88.74
C GLU A 435 -53.49 107.46 -90.27
N GLU A 436 -53.56 106.37 -91.03
CA GLU A 436 -53.65 106.42 -92.50
C GLU A 436 -55.02 106.93 -92.96
N LEU A 437 -56.10 106.64 -92.22
CA LEU A 437 -57.40 107.29 -92.39
C LEU A 437 -57.33 108.77 -92.03
N LEU A 438 -56.70 109.14 -90.92
CA LEU A 438 -56.49 110.53 -90.51
C LEU A 438 -55.63 111.28 -91.53
N LYS A 439 -54.64 110.61 -92.13
CA LYS A 439 -53.82 111.14 -93.22
C LYS A 439 -54.63 111.30 -94.52
N LYS A 440 -55.60 110.41 -94.79
CA LYS A 440 -56.57 110.58 -95.89
C LYS A 440 -57.57 111.70 -95.63
N PHE A 441 -57.94 111.95 -94.36
CA PHE A 441 -58.69 113.15 -93.97
C PHE A 441 -57.82 114.41 -94.15
N VAL A 442 -56.58 114.42 -93.66
CA VAL A 442 -55.63 115.52 -93.90
C VAL A 442 -55.34 115.71 -95.39
N ASP A 443 -55.32 114.68 -96.24
CA ASP A 443 -55.20 114.81 -97.70
C ASP A 443 -56.53 115.21 -98.39
N VAL A 444 -57.65 115.23 -97.67
CA VAL A 444 -58.94 115.81 -98.09
C VAL A 444 -59.04 117.26 -97.63
N ASP A 445 -58.68 117.56 -96.38
CA ASP A 445 -58.56 118.92 -95.85
C ASP A 445 -57.51 119.70 -96.65
N ARG A 446 -56.34 119.10 -96.94
CA ARG A 446 -55.33 119.66 -97.83
C ARG A 446 -55.79 119.76 -99.29
N LYS A 447 -56.84 119.05 -99.72
CA LYS A 447 -57.51 119.29 -101.02
C LYS A 447 -58.55 120.41 -100.96
N ILE A 448 -59.14 120.68 -99.79
CA ILE A 448 -59.95 121.87 -99.53
C ILE A 448 -59.03 123.10 -99.50
N ASP A 449 -57.92 123.03 -98.76
CA ASP A 449 -56.86 124.04 -98.72
C ASP A 449 -56.28 124.27 -100.11
N LEU A 450 -55.88 123.23 -100.87
CA LEU A 450 -55.38 123.39 -102.23
C LEU A 450 -56.42 123.95 -103.22
N LEU A 451 -57.72 123.86 -102.92
CA LEU A 451 -58.77 124.54 -103.69
C LEU A 451 -58.97 126.01 -103.26
N GLN A 452 -58.52 126.40 -102.06
CA GLN A 452 -58.45 127.79 -101.61
C GLN A 452 -57.12 128.47 -102.03
N ASP A 453 -55.98 127.82 -101.83
CA ASP A 453 -54.65 128.29 -102.29
C ASP A 453 -54.55 128.41 -103.83
N SER A 454 -55.35 127.63 -104.58
CA SER A 454 -55.47 127.80 -106.03
C SER A 454 -56.04 129.18 -106.44
N ILE A 455 -56.61 129.95 -105.51
CA ILE A 455 -57.05 131.34 -105.72
C ILE A 455 -55.94 132.34 -105.34
N GLU A 456 -55.08 132.03 -104.38
CA GLU A 456 -53.99 132.90 -103.89
C GLU A 456 -52.61 132.57 -104.51
N ARG A 457 -52.62 132.41 -105.84
CA ARG A 457 -51.54 132.79 -106.79
C ARG A 457 -50.09 132.95 -106.27
N LEU A 458 -49.21 132.12 -106.86
CA LEU A 458 -47.88 132.49 -107.39
C LEU A 458 -46.84 133.03 -106.38
N GLY A 459 -45.93 132.17 -105.90
CA GLY A 459 -44.84 132.60 -105.01
C GLY A 459 -43.65 131.64 -104.85
N GLU A 460 -42.87 131.45 -105.94
CA GLU A 460 -41.42 131.15 -105.91
C GLU A 460 -40.92 129.81 -105.30
N SER A 461 -39.68 129.43 -105.64
CA SER A 461 -39.10 128.09 -105.41
C SER A 461 -37.68 128.14 -104.88
N SER A 462 -37.32 127.35 -103.87
CA SER A 462 -35.91 127.23 -103.42
C SER A 462 -35.54 125.86 -102.80
N THR A 463 -34.99 124.99 -103.64
CA THR A 463 -33.81 124.11 -103.42
C THR A 463 -33.58 123.30 -102.13
N THR A 464 -33.53 121.97 -102.33
CA THR A 464 -32.49 120.97 -101.90
C THR A 464 -32.34 120.62 -100.40
N LYS A 465 -32.42 119.34 -99.99
CA LYS A 465 -31.65 118.10 -100.34
C LYS A 465 -30.21 118.09 -99.82
N ASP A 466 -29.96 117.24 -98.82
CA ASP A 466 -28.97 116.13 -98.77
C ASP A 466 -28.97 115.55 -97.33
N ALA A 467 -28.34 114.41 -97.00
CA ALA A 467 -28.16 113.11 -97.66
C ALA A 467 -27.58 112.14 -96.58
N LEU A 468 -27.73 110.83 -96.73
CA LEU A 468 -27.30 109.83 -95.74
C LEU A 468 -25.83 109.38 -95.88
N LEU A 469 -25.27 108.91 -94.73
CA LEU A 469 -24.19 107.93 -94.51
C LEU A 469 -22.79 108.39 -94.04
N LEU A 470 -22.15 107.45 -93.31
CA LEU A 470 -20.84 107.46 -92.60
C LEU A 470 -20.82 108.16 -91.22
N SER A 471 -20.15 107.63 -90.19
CA SER A 471 -19.79 106.22 -89.89
C SER A 471 -19.38 106.05 -88.41
N GLU A 472 -19.73 104.90 -87.81
CA GLU A 472 -18.77 104.02 -87.10
C GLU A 472 -17.61 104.69 -86.33
N ARG A 473 -17.84 105.22 -85.10
CA ARG A 473 -16.71 105.72 -84.27
C ARG A 473 -16.90 105.86 -82.74
N GLN A 474 -17.64 104.98 -82.06
CA GLN A 474 -17.83 105.06 -80.59
C GLN A 474 -17.61 103.76 -79.77
N GLU A 475 -16.74 102.84 -80.22
CA GLU A 475 -16.37 101.64 -79.44
C GLU A 475 -14.88 101.55 -79.01
N LYS A 476 -14.03 102.52 -79.39
CA LYS A 476 -12.57 102.32 -79.30
C LYS A 476 -11.92 102.62 -77.94
N ASP A 477 -12.53 103.45 -77.10
CA ASP A 477 -11.85 103.99 -75.90
C ASP A 477 -12.28 103.32 -74.58
N ALA A 478 -13.22 102.37 -74.58
CA ALA A 478 -13.59 101.58 -73.41
C ALA A 478 -12.57 100.46 -73.09
N MET A 479 -12.18 99.67 -74.10
CA MET A 479 -11.32 98.48 -73.94
C MET A 479 -9.87 98.78 -73.49
N LYS A 480 -9.48 100.05 -73.34
CA LYS A 480 -8.11 100.42 -72.95
C LYS A 480 -7.85 100.46 -71.44
N LYS A 481 -8.88 100.33 -70.59
CA LYS A 481 -8.74 100.35 -69.13
C LYS A 481 -8.58 98.95 -68.52
N GLU A 482 -9.39 97.99 -68.94
CA GLU A 482 -9.45 96.65 -68.34
C GLU A 482 -8.18 95.83 -68.56
N LEU A 483 -7.45 96.06 -69.65
CA LEU A 483 -6.21 95.33 -69.98
C LEU A 483 -5.06 95.61 -68.99
N ALA A 484 -5.07 96.74 -68.28
CA ALA A 484 -4.06 97.05 -67.27
C ALA A 484 -4.29 96.26 -65.96
N GLU A 485 -5.55 96.19 -65.51
CA GLU A 485 -5.93 95.54 -64.25
C GLU A 485 -5.87 94.00 -64.30
N ALA A 486 -5.74 93.42 -65.50
CA ALA A 486 -5.44 92.02 -65.72
C ALA A 486 -3.93 91.68 -65.56
N GLY A 487 -3.03 92.67 -65.73
CA GLY A 487 -1.58 92.45 -65.69
C GLY A 487 -1.05 92.09 -64.30
N GLU A 488 -1.40 92.90 -63.29
CA GLU A 488 -0.89 92.71 -61.92
C GLU A 488 -1.43 91.41 -61.28
N ARG A 489 -2.69 91.05 -61.54
CA ARG A 489 -3.31 89.82 -61.01
C ARG A 489 -2.63 88.55 -61.49
N ASN A 490 -2.12 88.51 -62.73
CA ASN A 490 -1.35 87.37 -63.24
C ASN A 490 0.04 87.25 -62.56
N GLY A 491 0.65 88.36 -62.14
CA GLY A 491 1.92 88.35 -61.41
C GLY A 491 1.79 87.71 -60.01
N GLU A 492 0.74 88.07 -59.27
CA GLU A 492 0.48 87.45 -57.96
C GLU A 492 0.14 85.96 -58.04
N LEU A 493 -0.57 85.54 -59.10
CA LEU A 493 -0.91 84.14 -59.33
C LEU A 493 0.34 83.30 -59.65
N LEU A 494 1.28 83.85 -60.43
CA LEU A 494 2.54 83.16 -60.76
C LEU A 494 3.35 82.81 -59.51
N MET A 495 3.64 83.77 -58.62
CA MET A 495 4.42 83.48 -57.41
C MET A 495 3.71 82.49 -56.46
N LYS A 496 2.36 82.50 -56.43
CA LYS A 496 1.58 81.52 -55.64
C LYS A 496 1.64 80.12 -56.26
N ILE A 497 1.67 80.00 -57.59
CA ILE A 497 1.86 78.73 -58.30
C ILE A 497 3.27 78.18 -58.03
N GLU A 498 4.29 79.03 -58.06
CA GLU A 498 5.69 78.64 -57.83
C GLU A 498 5.92 78.16 -56.38
N ASP A 499 5.42 78.90 -55.38
CA ASP A 499 5.44 78.52 -53.95
C ASP A 499 4.62 77.25 -53.63
N THR A 500 3.59 76.93 -54.44
CA THR A 500 2.90 75.63 -54.36
C THR A 500 3.64 74.50 -55.07
N ASN A 501 4.36 74.77 -56.17
CA ASN A 501 5.14 73.75 -56.87
C ASN A 501 6.32 73.25 -56.03
N GLU A 502 7.05 74.13 -55.32
CA GLU A 502 8.10 73.71 -54.38
C GLU A 502 7.55 72.80 -53.25
N LYS A 503 6.32 73.09 -52.77
CA LYS A 503 5.63 72.24 -51.78
C LYS A 503 5.21 70.90 -52.37
N ILE A 504 4.76 70.86 -53.62
CA ILE A 504 4.45 69.62 -54.34
C ILE A 504 5.71 68.77 -54.52
N GLU A 505 6.84 69.37 -54.91
CA GLU A 505 8.12 68.66 -55.04
C GLU A 505 8.62 68.11 -53.69
N HIS A 506 8.51 68.89 -52.60
CA HIS A 506 8.84 68.38 -51.26
C HIS A 506 7.91 67.22 -50.84
N LEU A 507 6.62 67.29 -51.15
CA LEU A 507 5.68 66.21 -50.87
C LEU A 507 6.00 64.96 -51.71
N GLN A 508 6.30 65.10 -53.00
CA GLN A 508 6.72 63.99 -53.88
C GLN A 508 7.99 63.31 -53.36
N ASN A 509 9.02 64.08 -52.99
CA ASN A 509 10.24 63.56 -52.37
C ASN A 509 10.02 62.92 -50.98
N THR A 510 8.90 63.22 -50.31
CA THR A 510 8.49 62.57 -49.05
C THR A 510 7.73 61.27 -49.34
N ILE A 511 6.87 61.25 -50.36
CA ILE A 511 6.14 60.06 -50.83
C ILE A 511 7.12 58.99 -51.29
N ILE A 512 8.11 59.33 -52.14
CA ILE A 512 9.11 58.38 -52.65
C ILE A 512 9.85 57.66 -51.50
N LYS A 513 10.22 58.39 -50.44
CA LYS A 513 10.87 57.79 -49.26
C LYS A 513 9.94 56.88 -48.46
N LEU A 514 8.65 57.25 -48.35
CA LEU A 514 7.65 56.40 -47.71
C LEU A 514 7.37 55.14 -48.55
N GLU A 515 7.42 55.23 -49.88
CA GLU A 515 7.32 54.07 -50.78
C GLU A 515 8.53 53.14 -50.64
N GLU A 516 9.76 53.67 -50.52
CA GLU A 516 10.97 52.91 -50.20
C GLU A 516 10.89 52.24 -48.80
N ASP A 517 10.45 52.97 -47.76
CA ASP A 517 10.25 52.45 -46.40
C ASP A 517 9.16 51.37 -46.33
N ILE A 518 8.10 51.48 -47.15
CA ILE A 518 7.05 50.46 -47.27
C ILE A 518 7.61 49.21 -47.96
N ALA A 519 8.32 49.35 -49.08
CA ALA A 519 8.93 48.22 -49.78
C ALA A 519 9.95 47.47 -48.89
N ALA A 520 10.74 48.19 -48.07
CA ALA A 520 11.66 47.60 -47.10
C ALA A 520 10.92 46.85 -45.97
N LYS A 521 9.76 47.34 -45.53
CA LYS A 521 8.89 46.65 -44.57
C LYS A 521 8.25 45.40 -45.17
N ASP A 522 7.76 45.45 -46.40
CA ASP A 522 7.12 44.31 -47.05
C ASP A 522 8.11 43.14 -47.24
N VAL A 523 9.36 43.42 -47.63
CA VAL A 523 10.43 42.40 -47.69
C VAL A 523 10.71 41.80 -46.30
N SER A 524 10.71 42.63 -45.27
CA SER A 524 10.94 42.18 -43.88
C SER A 524 9.77 41.33 -43.34
N LEU A 525 8.54 41.69 -43.72
CA LEU A 525 7.31 41.00 -43.32
C LEU A 525 7.14 39.67 -44.07
N GLU A 526 7.56 39.59 -45.33
CA GLU A 526 7.58 38.35 -46.11
C GLU A 526 8.65 37.37 -45.60
N ALA A 527 9.82 37.86 -45.18
CA ALA A 527 10.82 37.05 -44.48
C ALA A 527 10.25 36.47 -43.16
N ALA A 528 9.55 37.28 -42.36
CA ALA A 528 8.90 36.83 -41.13
C ALA A 528 7.76 35.81 -41.39
N ARG A 529 7.05 35.90 -42.52
CA ARG A 529 6.08 34.87 -42.96
C ARG A 529 6.77 33.54 -43.26
N GLN A 530 7.86 33.56 -44.03
CA GLN A 530 8.61 32.34 -44.37
C GLN A 530 9.21 31.66 -43.13
N GLU A 531 9.66 32.43 -42.14
CA GLU A 531 10.08 31.90 -40.84
C GLU A 531 8.91 31.25 -40.08
N ASN A 532 7.75 31.92 -40.02
CA ASN A 532 6.54 31.37 -39.39
C ASN A 532 6.05 30.08 -40.05
N ASP A 533 6.10 29.98 -41.38
CA ASP A 533 5.71 28.76 -42.10
C ASP A 533 6.72 27.62 -41.91
N SER A 534 8.02 27.95 -41.78
CA SER A 534 9.06 26.98 -41.39
C SER A 534 8.84 26.44 -39.97
N ILE A 535 8.50 27.32 -39.02
CA ILE A 535 8.15 26.96 -37.64
C ILE A 535 6.88 26.10 -37.61
N ARG A 536 5.83 26.49 -38.35
CA ARG A 536 4.58 25.72 -38.48
C ARG A 536 4.81 24.32 -39.02
N LYS A 537 5.61 24.19 -40.09
CA LYS A 537 5.96 22.87 -40.64
C LYS A 537 6.72 22.04 -39.60
N SER A 538 7.71 22.62 -38.93
CA SER A 538 8.50 21.94 -37.89
C SER A 538 7.62 21.46 -36.72
N LEU A 539 6.61 22.26 -36.34
CA LEU A 539 5.61 21.91 -35.34
C LEU A 539 4.70 20.76 -35.81
N THR A 540 4.23 20.77 -37.06
CA THR A 540 3.45 19.67 -37.64
C THR A 540 4.23 18.36 -37.65
N GLU A 541 5.50 18.37 -38.10
CA GLU A 541 6.34 17.17 -38.06
C GLU A 541 6.66 16.72 -36.62
N ALA A 542 6.57 17.59 -35.61
CA ALA A 542 6.70 17.22 -34.20
C ALA A 542 5.41 16.56 -33.67
N GLN A 543 4.24 17.05 -34.10
CA GLN A 543 2.93 16.46 -33.79
C GLN A 543 2.80 15.05 -34.39
N GLU A 544 3.15 14.86 -35.66
CA GLU A 544 3.15 13.54 -36.32
C GLU A 544 4.03 12.51 -35.59
N ARG A 545 5.24 12.91 -35.14
CA ARG A 545 6.14 12.05 -34.36
C ARG A 545 5.56 11.69 -32.98
N ASN A 546 4.85 12.63 -32.33
CA ASN A 546 4.15 12.36 -31.08
C ASN A 546 2.96 11.40 -31.27
N GLU A 547 2.20 11.51 -32.37
CA GLU A 547 1.13 10.55 -32.71
C GLU A 547 1.68 9.15 -33.00
N GLU A 548 2.83 9.04 -33.68
CA GLU A 548 3.49 7.75 -33.94
C GLU A 548 4.00 7.12 -32.63
N LEU A 549 4.53 7.92 -31.70
CA LEU A 549 4.91 7.46 -30.36
C LEU A 549 3.69 7.03 -29.54
N LEU A 550 2.58 7.78 -29.58
CA LEU A 550 1.34 7.42 -28.89
C LEU A 550 0.79 6.07 -29.39
N ARG A 551 0.82 5.86 -30.71
CA ARG A 551 0.41 4.58 -31.33
C ARG A 551 1.30 3.42 -30.89
N LYS A 552 2.62 3.62 -30.79
CA LYS A 552 3.57 2.63 -30.27
C LYS A 552 3.38 2.36 -28.76
N ILE A 553 2.91 3.33 -27.99
CA ILE A 553 2.54 3.13 -26.58
C ILE A 553 1.32 2.21 -26.50
N SER A 554 0.23 2.51 -27.22
CA SER A 554 -0.98 1.68 -27.19
C SER A 554 -0.79 0.27 -27.80
N ASP A 555 0.06 0.09 -28.81
CA ASP A 555 0.46 -1.24 -29.28
C ASP A 555 1.21 -2.03 -28.18
N ASN A 556 2.02 -1.37 -27.35
CA ASN A 556 2.70 -1.99 -26.22
C ASN A 556 1.74 -2.25 -25.04
N GLU A 557 0.80 -1.35 -24.75
CA GLU A 557 -0.27 -1.57 -23.76
C GLU A 557 -1.12 -2.79 -24.13
N TYR A 558 -1.52 -2.90 -25.40
CA TYR A 558 -2.24 -4.07 -25.92
C TYR A 558 -1.42 -5.36 -25.78
N ARG A 559 -0.10 -5.32 -26.04
CA ARG A 559 0.80 -6.46 -25.81
C ARG A 559 0.98 -6.79 -24.33
N ILE A 560 0.98 -5.80 -23.44
CA ILE A 560 1.03 -6.00 -21.99
C ILE A 560 -0.25 -6.68 -21.52
N HIS A 561 -1.44 -6.22 -21.96
CA HIS A 561 -2.71 -6.87 -21.65
C HIS A 561 -2.75 -8.31 -22.18
N LEU A 562 -2.30 -8.58 -23.41
CA LEU A 562 -2.26 -9.94 -23.96
C LEU A 562 -1.30 -10.87 -23.20
N LEU A 563 -0.16 -10.34 -22.72
CA LEU A 563 0.74 -11.07 -21.81
C LEU A 563 0.09 -11.29 -20.43
N GLN A 564 -0.64 -10.30 -19.91
CA GLN A 564 -1.31 -10.37 -18.62
C GLN A 564 -2.46 -11.39 -18.63
N ASP A 565 -3.27 -11.44 -19.69
CA ASP A 565 -4.25 -12.50 -19.97
C ASP A 565 -3.58 -13.87 -20.06
N THR A 566 -2.42 -13.96 -20.72
CA THR A 566 -1.66 -15.21 -20.83
C THR A 566 -1.15 -15.67 -19.46
N VAL A 567 -0.65 -14.75 -18.63
CA VAL A 567 -0.22 -15.03 -17.24
C VAL A 567 -1.41 -15.43 -16.37
N GLN A 568 -2.54 -14.71 -16.43
CA GLN A 568 -3.76 -15.08 -15.71
C GLN A 568 -4.27 -16.46 -16.13
N LYS A 569 -4.23 -16.78 -17.43
CA LYS A 569 -4.63 -18.10 -17.94
C LYS A 569 -3.69 -19.22 -17.47
N ILE A 570 -2.39 -18.96 -17.37
CA ILE A 570 -1.41 -19.89 -16.78
C ILE A 570 -1.65 -20.03 -15.26
N GLN A 571 -1.97 -18.95 -14.55
CA GLN A 571 -2.32 -18.98 -13.13
C GLN A 571 -3.62 -19.77 -12.90
N VAL A 572 -4.66 -19.57 -13.70
CA VAL A 572 -5.92 -20.31 -13.63
C VAL A 572 -5.72 -21.79 -13.98
N ASP A 573 -4.90 -22.12 -14.98
CA ASP A 573 -4.53 -23.51 -15.30
C ASP A 573 -3.71 -24.15 -14.16
N ALA A 574 -2.74 -23.44 -13.57
CA ALA A 574 -1.98 -23.90 -12.42
C ALA A 574 -2.87 -24.11 -11.17
N ILE A 575 -3.78 -23.18 -10.88
CA ILE A 575 -4.78 -23.29 -9.80
C ILE A 575 -5.75 -24.44 -10.09
N SER A 576 -6.17 -24.63 -11.34
CA SER A 576 -7.05 -25.74 -11.74
C SER A 576 -6.34 -27.10 -11.61
N ARG A 577 -5.05 -27.18 -11.95
CA ARG A 577 -4.21 -28.37 -11.76
C ARG A 577 -3.95 -28.65 -10.28
N LEU A 578 -3.70 -27.63 -9.46
CA LEU A 578 -3.57 -27.77 -8.01
C LEU A 578 -4.88 -28.20 -7.37
N SER A 579 -6.02 -27.62 -7.78
CA SER A 579 -7.35 -28.02 -7.32
C SER A 579 -7.69 -29.45 -7.76
N SER A 580 -7.37 -29.81 -9.01
CA SER A 580 -7.48 -31.19 -9.51
C SER A 580 -6.59 -32.14 -8.71
N PHE A 581 -5.34 -31.77 -8.40
CA PHE A 581 -4.42 -32.58 -7.59
C PHE A 581 -4.88 -32.74 -6.13
N VAL A 582 -5.55 -31.73 -5.57
CA VAL A 582 -6.19 -31.80 -4.25
C VAL A 582 -7.46 -32.68 -4.27
N MET A 583 -8.18 -32.73 -5.39
CA MET A 583 -9.34 -33.62 -5.60
C MET A 583 -8.93 -35.07 -5.94
N GLU A 584 -7.83 -35.24 -6.68
CA GLU A 584 -7.23 -36.52 -7.08
C GLU A 584 -6.38 -37.13 -5.94
N LYS A 585 -6.16 -36.36 -4.86
CA LYS A 585 -5.73 -36.83 -3.53
C LYS A 585 -6.84 -37.67 -2.86
N GLN A 586 -7.12 -38.83 -3.46
CA GLN A 586 -8.22 -39.74 -3.16
C GLN A 586 -8.19 -40.35 -1.74
N ASP A 587 -7.12 -40.08 -0.97
CA ASP A 587 -6.97 -40.44 0.43
C ASP A 587 -8.13 -39.94 1.31
N SER A 588 -8.72 -38.77 1.02
CA SER A 588 -9.70 -38.12 1.91
C SER A 588 -10.94 -38.97 2.17
N ASP A 589 -11.54 -39.55 1.12
CA ASP A 589 -12.80 -40.29 1.24
C ASP A 589 -12.60 -41.78 1.59
N VAL A 590 -11.38 -42.29 1.45
CA VAL A 590 -10.98 -43.60 2.00
C VAL A 590 -10.68 -43.46 3.49
N ALA A 591 -9.93 -42.43 3.90
CA ALA A 591 -9.63 -42.14 5.29
C ALA A 591 -10.89 -41.79 6.11
N LYS A 592 -11.83 -41.01 5.56
CA LYS A 592 -13.13 -40.75 6.22
C LYS A 592 -13.92 -42.03 6.46
N ARG A 593 -14.01 -42.93 5.47
CA ARG A 593 -14.70 -44.23 5.64
C ARG A 593 -14.00 -45.13 6.65
N ALA A 594 -12.67 -45.25 6.57
CA ALA A 594 -11.89 -45.98 7.55
C ALA A 594 -12.04 -45.42 8.98
N LEU A 595 -12.13 -44.09 9.12
CA LEU A 595 -12.36 -43.43 10.40
C LEU A 595 -13.77 -43.69 10.95
N THR A 596 -14.82 -43.57 10.13
CA THR A 596 -16.20 -43.84 10.58
C THR A 596 -16.41 -45.31 10.92
N GLU A 597 -15.87 -46.24 10.12
CA GLU A 597 -15.91 -47.67 10.47
C GLU A 597 -15.10 -47.99 11.74
N ALA A 598 -14.01 -47.26 12.00
CA ALA A 598 -13.23 -47.42 13.23
C ALA A 598 -13.97 -46.85 14.45
N GLN A 599 -14.73 -45.76 14.29
CA GLN A 599 -15.61 -45.22 15.32
C GLN A 599 -16.75 -46.20 15.65
N GLU A 600 -17.45 -46.71 14.64
CA GLU A 600 -18.53 -47.70 14.81
C GLU A 600 -18.04 -48.98 15.52
N ARG A 601 -16.89 -49.52 15.10
CA ARG A 601 -16.24 -50.67 15.78
C ARG A 601 -15.84 -50.37 17.23
N ASN A 602 -15.47 -49.13 17.55
CA ASN A 602 -15.13 -48.74 18.92
C ASN A 602 -16.37 -48.59 19.81
N GLU A 603 -17.51 -48.10 19.28
CA GLU A 603 -18.79 -48.07 20.02
C GLU A 603 -19.29 -49.50 20.31
N ASP A 604 -19.22 -50.41 19.34
CA ASP A 604 -19.54 -51.83 19.54
C ASP A 604 -18.64 -52.49 20.61
N LEU A 605 -17.34 -52.17 20.62
CA LEU A 605 -16.41 -52.67 21.63
C LEU A 605 -16.66 -52.07 23.02
N LEU A 606 -17.00 -50.79 23.12
CA LEU A 606 -17.38 -50.15 24.39
C LEU A 606 -18.64 -50.79 24.97
N LYS A 607 -19.68 -50.95 24.15
CA LYS A 607 -20.95 -51.59 24.54
C LYS A 607 -20.76 -53.04 24.98
N ARG A 608 -19.92 -53.80 24.26
CA ARG A 608 -19.55 -55.17 24.63
C ARG A 608 -18.75 -55.23 25.94
N ASN A 609 -17.90 -54.25 26.22
CA ASN A 609 -17.19 -54.14 27.49
C ASN A 609 -18.13 -53.78 28.64
N GLU A 610 -19.15 -52.95 28.41
CA GLU A 610 -20.19 -52.63 29.39
C GLU A 610 -21.06 -53.87 29.72
N ASP A 611 -21.48 -54.64 28.71
CA ASP A 611 -22.15 -55.94 28.90
C ASP A 611 -21.29 -56.93 29.71
N LEU A 612 -19.98 -56.99 29.43
CA LEU A 612 -19.03 -57.83 30.18
C LEU A 612 -18.82 -57.34 31.62
N LEU A 613 -18.78 -56.02 31.85
CA LEU A 613 -18.67 -55.43 33.18
C LEU A 613 -19.91 -55.73 34.02
N ASN A 614 -21.11 -55.55 33.45
CA ASN A 614 -22.37 -55.92 34.10
C ASN A 614 -22.42 -57.42 34.44
N ARG A 615 -21.99 -58.29 33.52
CA ARG A 615 -21.89 -59.73 33.77
C ARG A 615 -20.86 -60.08 34.85
N ASN A 616 -19.75 -59.35 34.94
CA ASN A 616 -18.77 -59.52 36.01
C ASN A 616 -19.32 -59.07 37.37
N ASN A 617 -20.09 -57.97 37.43
CA ASN A 617 -20.77 -57.53 38.65
C ASN A 617 -21.76 -58.59 39.16
N ASP A 618 -22.53 -59.22 38.26
CA ASP A 618 -23.41 -60.36 38.56
C ASP A 618 -22.65 -61.59 39.09
N LEU A 619 -21.44 -61.85 38.59
CA LEU A 619 -20.59 -62.93 39.06
C LEU A 619 -19.98 -62.62 40.44
N VAL A 620 -19.49 -61.41 40.66
CA VAL A 620 -19.00 -60.93 41.97
C VAL A 620 -20.10 -61.05 43.02
N LYS A 621 -21.32 -60.61 42.71
CA LYS A 621 -22.47 -60.74 43.62
C LYS A 621 -22.79 -62.21 43.98
N LYS A 622 -22.72 -63.13 43.01
CA LYS A 622 -22.87 -64.58 43.27
C LYS A 622 -21.72 -65.17 44.09
N ILE A 623 -20.51 -64.63 43.95
CA ILE A 623 -19.35 -64.99 44.78
C ILE A 623 -19.56 -64.49 46.22
N GLU A 624 -20.06 -63.28 46.43
CA GLU A 624 -20.42 -62.78 47.77
C GLU A 624 -21.55 -63.60 48.43
N GLU A 625 -22.60 -63.92 47.67
CA GLU A 625 -23.70 -64.78 48.12
C GLU A 625 -23.19 -66.18 48.50
N SER A 626 -22.29 -66.75 47.70
CA SER A 626 -21.61 -68.02 48.02
C SER A 626 -20.69 -67.89 49.25
N GLY A 627 -20.00 -66.75 49.41
CA GLY A 627 -19.17 -66.44 50.58
C GLY A 627 -19.98 -66.41 51.88
N LYS A 628 -21.18 -65.83 51.85
CA LYS A 628 -22.13 -65.81 52.99
C LYS A 628 -22.61 -67.24 53.35
N VAL A 629 -22.72 -68.15 52.37
CA VAL A 629 -23.00 -69.57 52.63
C VAL A 629 -21.77 -70.27 53.24
N ILE A 630 -20.56 -69.98 52.75
CA ILE A 630 -19.30 -70.55 53.27
C ILE A 630 -19.08 -70.14 54.73
N THR A 631 -19.26 -68.86 55.09
CA THR A 631 -19.11 -68.43 56.49
C THR A 631 -20.16 -69.08 57.39
N HIS A 632 -21.42 -69.16 56.96
CA HIS A 632 -22.47 -69.84 57.73
C HIS A 632 -22.19 -71.34 57.90
N LEU A 633 -21.55 -72.00 56.93
CA LEU A 633 -21.06 -73.38 57.05
C LEU A 633 -19.85 -73.48 58.01
N GLN A 634 -18.90 -72.55 57.95
CA GLN A 634 -17.76 -72.49 58.87
C GLN A 634 -18.20 -72.29 60.32
N GLU A 635 -19.12 -71.36 60.62
CA GLU A 635 -19.69 -71.23 61.96
C GLU A 635 -20.44 -72.50 62.41
N SER A 636 -21.03 -73.24 61.46
CA SER A 636 -21.76 -74.47 61.78
C SER A 636 -20.80 -75.62 62.08
N LEU A 637 -19.69 -75.73 61.35
CA LEU A 637 -18.57 -76.61 61.65
C LEU A 637 -17.97 -76.24 63.01
N GLN A 638 -17.62 -74.99 63.26
CA GLN A 638 -17.03 -74.54 64.53
C GLN A 638 -17.97 -74.78 65.73
N ARG A 639 -19.29 -74.64 65.55
CA ARG A 639 -20.30 -75.04 66.56
C ARG A 639 -20.42 -76.55 66.76
N ILE A 640 -20.10 -77.37 65.76
CA ILE A 640 -20.06 -78.84 65.85
C ILE A 640 -18.73 -79.29 66.49
N GLU A 641 -17.61 -78.69 66.12
CA GLU A 641 -16.28 -78.90 66.71
C GLU A 641 -16.27 -78.54 68.19
N GLY A 642 -16.82 -77.37 68.57
CA GLY A 642 -16.99 -76.99 69.98
C GLY A 642 -17.90 -77.93 70.76
N LYS A 643 -18.93 -78.50 70.12
CA LYS A 643 -19.76 -79.56 70.74
C LYS A 643 -19.01 -80.88 70.86
N ALA A 644 -18.20 -81.25 69.87
CA ALA A 644 -17.37 -82.46 69.90
C ALA A 644 -16.30 -82.36 71.01
N ALA A 645 -15.60 -81.24 71.11
CA ALA A 645 -14.63 -80.97 72.17
C ALA A 645 -15.28 -80.98 73.57
N ASN A 646 -16.49 -80.41 73.71
CA ASN A 646 -17.25 -80.51 74.97
C ASN A 646 -17.66 -81.96 75.30
N LEU A 647 -18.11 -82.74 74.32
CA LEU A 647 -18.46 -84.16 74.50
C LEU A 647 -17.22 -85.03 74.79
N GLU A 648 -16.05 -84.68 74.25
CA GLU A 648 -14.78 -85.35 74.51
C GLU A 648 -14.25 -85.01 75.90
N ALA A 649 -14.37 -83.74 76.33
CA ALA A 649 -14.11 -83.33 77.71
C ALA A 649 -15.06 -84.02 78.70
N GLU A 650 -16.35 -84.12 78.39
CA GLU A 650 -17.32 -84.90 79.17
C GLU A 650 -16.96 -86.39 79.19
N ASN A 651 -16.48 -86.97 78.08
CA ASN A 651 -15.96 -88.34 78.04
C ASN A 651 -14.74 -88.52 78.94
N HIS A 652 -13.83 -87.54 78.98
CA HIS A 652 -12.69 -87.52 79.89
C HIS A 652 -13.11 -87.42 81.36
N VAL A 653 -14.09 -86.58 81.70
CA VAL A 653 -14.65 -86.48 83.06
C VAL A 653 -15.34 -87.79 83.47
N LEU A 654 -16.14 -88.40 82.58
CA LEU A 654 -16.76 -89.70 82.82
C LEU A 654 -15.74 -90.82 83.00
N ARG A 655 -14.62 -90.80 82.25
CA ARG A 655 -13.50 -91.73 82.45
C ARG A 655 -12.81 -91.51 83.80
N GLN A 656 -12.60 -90.26 84.23
CA GLN A 656 -12.07 -89.96 85.56
C GLN A 656 -13.01 -90.44 86.68
N GLN A 657 -14.33 -90.21 86.54
CA GLN A 657 -15.32 -90.74 87.49
C GLN A 657 -15.36 -92.28 87.54
N ALA A 658 -15.21 -92.94 86.39
CA ALA A 658 -15.11 -94.40 86.31
C ALA A 658 -13.84 -94.95 86.99
N THR A 659 -12.74 -94.19 87.02
CA THR A 659 -11.55 -94.53 87.82
C THR A 659 -11.66 -94.15 89.30
N ALA A 660 -12.60 -93.27 89.67
CA ALA A 660 -12.75 -92.73 91.03
C ALA A 660 -13.78 -93.49 91.89
N THR A 661 -14.40 -94.57 91.38
CA THR A 661 -15.40 -95.36 92.12
C THR A 661 -15.04 -96.86 92.14
N PRO A 662 -14.97 -97.51 93.31
CA PRO A 662 -14.50 -98.90 93.42
C PRO A 662 -15.57 -99.92 92.99
N PRO A 663 -15.18 -101.05 92.38
CA PRO A 663 -16.13 -102.05 91.89
C PRO A 663 -16.70 -102.89 93.03
N SER A 664 -18.03 -103.05 93.08
CA SER A 664 -18.70 -104.01 93.96
C SER A 664 -19.76 -104.83 93.21
N THR A 665 -19.96 -106.06 93.65
CA THR A 665 -20.52 -107.18 92.88
C THR A 665 -22.04 -107.29 92.93
N ALA A 666 -22.66 -107.50 91.76
CA ALA A 666 -23.98 -108.11 91.60
C ALA A 666 -24.08 -108.83 90.24
N LYS A 667 -24.99 -109.81 90.07
CA LYS A 667 -25.11 -110.64 88.85
C LYS A 667 -26.53 -110.73 88.31
N SER A 668 -26.63 -110.85 86.97
CA SER A 668 -27.80 -111.31 86.17
C SER A 668 -29.02 -110.39 86.11
N PRO A 669 -30.00 -110.59 85.19
CA PRO A 669 -30.05 -111.49 84.03
C PRO A 669 -30.31 -110.74 82.68
N PRO A 670 -30.28 -111.42 81.50
CA PRO A 670 -30.43 -110.77 80.19
C PRO A 670 -31.88 -110.66 79.68
N SER A 671 -32.26 -109.54 79.03
CA SER A 671 -33.45 -109.48 78.12
C SER A 671 -33.51 -108.27 77.16
N ARG A 672 -33.25 -108.54 75.88
CA ARG A 672 -34.08 -108.20 74.70
C ARG A 672 -34.92 -106.90 74.73
N SER A 673 -34.44 -105.83 74.09
CA SER A 673 -35.24 -104.71 73.55
C SER A 673 -34.67 -104.27 72.19
N LYS A 674 -35.38 -104.48 71.07
CA LYS A 674 -36.34 -103.53 70.47
C LYS A 674 -35.71 -102.21 69.99
N ILE A 675 -35.13 -102.22 68.80
CA ILE A 675 -34.97 -101.03 67.93
C ILE A 675 -35.74 -101.29 66.63
N THR A 676 -36.41 -100.26 66.12
CA THR A 676 -37.38 -100.39 65.02
C THR A 676 -36.74 -100.10 63.66
N ARG A 677 -36.86 -101.08 62.75
CA ARG A 677 -36.91 -100.97 61.28
C ARG A 677 -36.71 -99.54 60.71
N ILE A 678 -35.47 -99.23 60.31
CA ILE A 678 -35.18 -98.23 59.26
C ILE A 678 -35.15 -98.96 57.90
N HIS A 679 -35.46 -98.26 56.81
CA HIS A 679 -35.59 -98.83 55.47
C HIS A 679 -34.23 -98.99 54.75
N ARG A 680 -34.26 -99.60 53.56
CA ARG A 680 -33.06 -100.09 52.84
C ARG A 680 -32.23 -99.00 52.16
N SER A 681 -30.92 -99.26 52.16
CA SER A 681 -29.87 -99.00 51.16
C SER A 681 -30.33 -99.12 49.68
N PRO A 682 -29.55 -98.71 48.65
CA PRO A 682 -28.09 -98.55 48.60
C PRO A 682 -27.64 -97.15 48.06
N GLU A 683 -26.40 -96.85 47.69
CA GLU A 683 -25.21 -97.69 47.42
C GLU A 683 -23.91 -96.90 47.67
N ASN A 684 -22.84 -97.57 48.11
CA ASN A 684 -21.50 -96.97 48.20
C ASN A 684 -20.46 -98.09 48.08
N GLY A 685 -19.60 -98.07 47.05
CA GLY A 685 -18.84 -99.27 46.68
C GLY A 685 -17.59 -99.03 45.83
N HIS A 686 -16.48 -99.56 46.33
CA HIS A 686 -15.22 -99.89 45.65
C HIS A 686 -14.45 -98.85 44.82
N VAL A 687 -13.33 -98.44 45.42
CA VAL A 687 -12.06 -98.20 44.73
C VAL A 687 -11.53 -99.51 44.13
N LEU A 688 -10.94 -99.48 42.93
CA LEU A 688 -9.70 -100.19 42.54
C LEU A 688 -9.11 -99.63 41.22
N ASN A 689 -7.82 -99.91 40.96
CA ASN A 689 -6.98 -99.19 39.98
C ASN A 689 -6.85 -99.85 38.59
N GLY A 690 -6.46 -99.02 37.60
CA GLY A 690 -5.54 -99.38 36.51
C GLY A 690 -6.03 -99.14 35.08
N GLU A 691 -5.20 -98.72 34.11
CA GLU A 691 -3.87 -98.08 34.19
C GLU A 691 -3.45 -97.44 32.83
N LEU A 692 -2.54 -96.46 32.86
CA LEU A 692 -1.57 -96.07 31.79
C LEU A 692 -1.99 -96.03 30.29
N ARG A 693 -1.89 -94.84 29.65
CA ARG A 693 -0.66 -94.40 28.91
C ARG A 693 -0.74 -92.97 28.33
N GLN A 694 0.41 -92.46 27.88
CA GLN A 694 0.68 -91.13 27.34
C GLN A 694 0.43 -91.05 25.81
N ALA A 695 0.18 -89.83 25.28
CA ALA A 695 0.52 -89.42 23.91
C ALA A 695 0.48 -87.87 23.76
N GLU A 696 1.14 -87.32 22.74
CA GLU A 696 1.32 -85.88 22.49
C GLU A 696 0.69 -85.39 21.16
N LEU A 697 0.48 -84.07 21.07
CA LEU A 697 0.63 -83.19 19.89
C LEU A 697 0.23 -83.67 18.45
N ARG A 698 -0.96 -83.21 17.98
CA ARG A 698 -1.29 -82.73 16.59
C ARG A 698 -1.05 -83.70 15.39
N PRO A 699 -1.36 -83.36 14.10
CA PRO A 699 -2.12 -82.24 13.51
C PRO A 699 -3.27 -82.65 12.52
N SER A 700 -3.84 -81.64 11.83
CA SER A 700 -4.30 -81.66 10.41
C SER A 700 -5.70 -82.14 9.95
N ALA A 701 -6.46 -81.17 9.40
CA ALA A 701 -7.30 -81.15 8.18
C ALA A 701 -8.27 -82.29 7.76
N GLY A 702 -9.52 -81.90 7.47
CA GLY A 702 -10.06 -81.98 6.09
C GLY A 702 -11.45 -82.61 5.81
N MET A 703 -12.28 -81.87 5.04
CA MET A 703 -13.24 -82.35 3.99
C MET A 703 -14.47 -83.18 4.41
N SER A 704 -15.66 -83.14 3.78
CA SER A 704 -16.34 -82.30 2.74
C SER A 704 -17.89 -82.55 2.85
N GLU A 705 -18.85 -82.27 1.96
CA GLU A 705 -18.92 -81.76 0.57
C GLU A 705 -20.30 -81.11 0.26
N ALA A 706 -20.36 -80.11 -0.64
CA ALA A 706 -21.51 -79.84 -1.53
C ALA A 706 -21.08 -78.93 -2.71
N THR A 707 -21.52 -79.24 -3.94
CA THR A 707 -20.94 -78.79 -5.24
C THR A 707 -21.93 -79.15 -6.38
N PRO A 708 -21.67 -78.89 -7.70
CA PRO A 708 -20.90 -77.86 -8.45
C PRO A 708 -21.84 -77.26 -9.55
N PRO A 709 -21.46 -76.98 -10.84
CA PRO A 709 -20.20 -76.55 -11.51
C PRO A 709 -20.36 -75.11 -12.06
N VAL A 710 -19.63 -74.51 -13.02
CA VAL A 710 -18.58 -74.80 -14.05
C VAL A 710 -17.59 -73.58 -13.97
N GLY A 711 -16.29 -73.55 -14.33
CA GLY A 711 -15.49 -74.16 -15.40
C GLY A 711 -15.40 -73.21 -16.63
N ASN A 712 -14.32 -73.06 -17.40
CA ASN A 712 -13.01 -73.75 -17.49
C ASN A 712 -11.90 -72.76 -17.94
N ALA A 713 -10.64 -73.21 -17.98
CA ALA A 713 -9.49 -72.55 -18.65
C ALA A 713 -8.89 -73.49 -19.73
N PRO A 714 -7.93 -73.06 -20.60
CA PRO A 714 -6.50 -73.34 -20.28
C PRO A 714 -5.39 -72.48 -20.96
N ASN A 715 -4.15 -72.57 -20.43
CA ASN A 715 -2.84 -72.56 -21.14
C ASN A 715 -2.34 -71.31 -21.94
N SER A 716 -1.03 -71.10 -22.22
CA SER A 716 0.27 -71.53 -21.61
C SER A 716 1.48 -70.88 -22.35
N SER A 717 2.71 -71.00 -21.79
CA SER A 717 4.03 -71.05 -22.50
C SER A 717 4.99 -69.82 -22.47
N ASN A 718 6.00 -69.91 -21.59
CA ASN A 718 7.45 -69.88 -21.89
C ASN A 718 8.08 -68.92 -22.95
N GLN A 719 8.81 -67.91 -22.46
CA GLN A 719 10.30 -67.89 -22.36
C GLN A 719 11.23 -67.52 -23.58
N LYS A 720 12.16 -66.57 -23.31
CA LYS A 720 13.56 -66.33 -23.84
C LYS A 720 13.90 -65.29 -24.94
N ASP A 721 14.75 -64.33 -24.48
CA ASP A 721 16.09 -63.91 -24.95
C ASP A 721 16.38 -63.09 -26.25
N PHE A 722 17.50 -62.34 -26.13
CA PHE A 722 18.31 -61.54 -27.09
C PHE A 722 17.79 -60.14 -27.48
N GLU A 723 18.43 -59.00 -27.16
CA GLU A 723 19.81 -58.56 -26.77
C GLU A 723 20.68 -57.97 -27.91
N HIS A 724 20.81 -56.64 -27.89
CA HIS A 724 21.90 -55.80 -28.41
C HIS A 724 21.89 -54.51 -27.57
N GLY A 725 23.02 -53.87 -27.20
CA GLY A 725 24.40 -54.32 -27.32
C GLY A 725 25.40 -53.14 -27.36
N GLU A 726 26.15 -52.92 -26.26
CA GLU A 726 27.47 -52.24 -26.24
C GLU A 726 27.51 -50.71 -26.56
N LYS A 727 28.53 -49.89 -26.19
CA LYS A 727 29.80 -50.10 -25.45
C LYS A 727 30.41 -48.78 -24.89
N LEU A 728 31.18 -48.90 -23.78
CA LEU A 728 32.27 -47.99 -23.30
C LEU A 728 31.86 -46.56 -22.83
N GLN A 729 32.64 -45.81 -22.03
CA GLN A 729 34.05 -45.94 -21.60
C GLN A 729 34.31 -45.39 -20.16
N ARG A 730 35.11 -46.15 -19.35
CA ARG A 730 36.01 -45.84 -18.17
C ARG A 730 35.96 -44.44 -17.50
N VAL A 731 36.28 -44.23 -16.21
CA VAL A 731 37.39 -44.74 -15.33
C VAL A 731 36.86 -44.73 -13.86
N LEU A 732 36.98 -45.80 -13.04
CA LEU A 732 38.00 -46.05 -11.99
C LEU A 732 38.41 -44.82 -11.11
N ASN A 733 38.67 -44.91 -9.79
CA ASN A 733 38.79 -46.07 -8.89
C ASN A 733 38.62 -45.70 -7.39
N GLN A 734 38.08 -46.65 -6.59
CA GLN A 734 38.54 -47.16 -5.27
C GLN A 734 39.18 -46.23 -4.18
N LYS A 735 38.70 -46.21 -2.92
CA LYS A 735 38.82 -47.21 -1.79
C LYS A 735 40.03 -46.87 -0.88
N HIS A 736 39.92 -46.76 0.45
CA HIS A 736 39.64 -47.80 1.46
C HIS A 736 38.94 -47.18 2.69
N GLN A 737 37.95 -47.81 3.34
CA GLN A 737 38.06 -48.94 4.30
C GLN A 737 39.02 -48.63 5.47
N SER A 738 38.60 -48.32 6.71
CA SER A 738 37.64 -48.94 7.67
C SER A 738 38.32 -49.89 8.67
N ALA A 739 38.35 -49.49 9.95
CA ALA A 739 38.63 -50.35 11.10
C ALA A 739 37.78 -49.88 12.30
N ALA A 740 37.29 -50.83 13.10
CA ALA A 740 36.47 -50.67 14.29
C ALA A 740 36.51 -51.99 15.09
N PRO A 741 35.90 -52.12 16.28
CA PRO A 741 35.43 -51.10 17.23
C PRO A 741 36.05 -51.28 18.64
N ALA A 742 35.85 -50.31 19.54
CA ALA A 742 35.83 -50.54 21.00
C ALA A 742 35.01 -49.46 21.71
N ALA A 743 34.19 -49.88 22.67
CA ALA A 743 33.42 -49.04 23.59
C ALA A 743 33.63 -49.59 25.03
N PRO A 744 33.22 -48.92 26.12
CA PRO A 744 32.46 -47.66 26.17
C PRO A 744 33.03 -46.59 27.14
N ARG A 745 32.61 -45.34 26.92
CA ARG A 745 31.85 -44.56 27.92
C ARG A 745 31.00 -43.53 27.21
#